data_AF-A0A6J8CH84-F1
#
_entry.id   AF-A0A6J8CH84-F1
#
_cell.length_a   1.000
_cell.length_b   1.000
_cell.length_c   1.000
_cell.angle_alpha   90.00
_cell.angle_beta   90.00
_cell.angle_gamma   90.00
#
_symmetry.space_group_name_H-M   'P 1'
#
loop_
_entity.id
_entity.type
_entity.pdbx_description
1 polymer ?
#
loop_
_entity_poly.entity_id
_entity_poly.type
_entity_poly.pdbx_seq_one_letter_code
_entity_poly.pdbx_strand_id
1 'polypeptide(L)'
;MNFQPDIDGIVVELTSFAGIIFPLTHISILRNDFNSLERMYPKLKKHLDLRHYSEQTLSVLAQCKGTEISIEGPWHICLGVVPLPGTVFQQIRMLNVTKVTYDYIKSVETTLKSKAAAAAQAGRARNTLMKVDLNSVKHWTVMPDECMDVLNLLQVAVDEKTTVHVGVTISSNDLQILWARHGIQQVTGDRGTLYSCYTFSDIVNFQSNTDGRNIDVSADVLNVCTIPNQVHFVQFYGDIPHRRPRLNVYHPVTGIIVCGDVVNKTTREAIERGVGPYIFSFDQNVNLLRDLRCRMEFVVAVPPVPHVITPDMYVSLPNIERLLQKYDLLVPYVNADDSLLSALRSVGTQMVERLRNLYDEYRLTGDSTATWEAYTLELCLEKMLWGRPASPSSNEQAVTIGPGAVSLMNCRTGQFGFLALEPWIYRDRPPPLKIWLKSKTAISKVETFYGFHNFLDSTCEMLGKQFIKKFLEDSFVSQSVLPGSYNDFFQHLQGQPNSPYKGFSIGNMSREDIAMRLTEMGSPRASKVCIRIIEFITLADLQLQDVILSGIIENQLVRFPVIQTWDTAGNKTFKLIPNKFVALCSPDASDKEGEAERLTTAIIQELELRQLTYARKFNYLRGTAFSWIIPVMDKLNKRKKRLNARQLLDTLTFLSCVALIQQKWFVNFQHLEPMLSTLPVNQFTMQMLEILGNIDLSFVGKLQIRRLHKSIPFQLPQATATATIAEKPEVDIPKPTEESEDVNQIQDVVEDYGENTQCQDVEKPPTTHLPMAVNTFWTAPELEILHAFNTKEYRKSTFKQLF
;
A
#
# COMPACT_ATOMS: atom_id res chain seq x y z
N MET A 1 -40.23 -6.38 35.04
CA MET A 1 -38.83 -5.99 34.79
C MET A 1 -38.00 -6.51 35.94
N ASN A 2 -36.84 -7.09 35.65
CA ASN A 2 -35.86 -7.54 36.62
C ASN A 2 -34.70 -6.53 36.64
N PHE A 3 -34.34 -6.05 37.83
CA PHE A 3 -33.20 -5.17 38.04
C PHE A 3 -32.11 -5.93 38.79
N GLN A 4 -30.92 -5.99 38.23
CA GLN A 4 -29.77 -6.65 38.85
C GLN A 4 -28.61 -5.65 38.94
N PRO A 5 -28.41 -5.02 40.12
CA PRO A 5 -27.27 -4.14 40.33
C PRO A 5 -26.01 -4.97 40.60
N ASP A 6 -24.88 -4.51 40.08
CA ASP A 6 -23.57 -5.15 40.22
C ASP A 6 -22.44 -4.10 40.32
N ILE A 7 -21.26 -4.55 40.74
CA ILE A 7 -20.03 -3.75 40.77
C ILE A 7 -19.11 -4.31 39.70
N ASP A 8 -18.88 -3.54 38.63
CA ASP A 8 -18.02 -3.95 37.51
C ASP A 8 -16.54 -3.87 37.84
N GLY A 9 -16.20 -3.01 38.78
CA GLY A 9 -14.82 -2.80 39.18
C GLY A 9 -14.72 -1.82 40.33
N ILE A 10 -13.74 -2.06 41.18
CA ILE A 10 -13.24 -1.07 42.13
C ILE A 10 -11.91 -0.61 41.57
N VAL A 11 -11.86 0.62 41.08
CA VAL A 11 -10.58 1.25 40.74
C VAL A 11 -9.99 1.78 42.03
N VAL A 12 -9.14 0.95 42.65
CA VAL A 12 -8.29 1.37 43.77
C VAL A 12 -7.06 2.02 43.16
N GLU A 13 -7.08 3.33 43.02
CA GLU A 13 -5.84 4.09 42.90
C GLU A 13 -5.05 3.90 44.22
N LEU A 14 -3.73 3.71 44.18
CA LEU A 14 -2.95 3.38 45.39
C LEU A 14 -3.10 4.50 46.42
N THR A 15 -3.97 4.26 47.40
CA THR A 15 -4.55 5.22 48.35
C THR A 15 -3.87 5.23 49.72
N SER A 16 -2.67 4.66 49.87
CA SER A 16 -1.98 4.73 51.16
C SER A 16 -0.45 4.61 51.13
N PHE A 17 0.23 5.71 51.40
CA PHE A 17 1.63 5.81 51.80
C PHE A 17 1.90 5.06 53.11
N ALA A 18 0.87 4.72 53.90
CA ALA A 18 1.02 3.93 55.13
C ALA A 18 1.42 2.47 54.87
N GLY A 19 1.28 1.97 53.62
CA GLY A 19 1.82 0.67 53.21
C GLY A 19 3.34 0.67 52.97
N ILE A 20 3.97 1.85 52.92
CA ILE A 20 5.41 2.01 52.72
C ILE A 20 6.10 1.99 54.08
N ILE A 21 6.53 0.81 54.52
CA ILE A 21 7.36 0.66 55.73
C ILE A 21 8.80 1.04 55.35
N PHE A 22 9.10 2.34 55.38
CA PHE A 22 10.41 2.87 55.01
C PHE A 22 10.82 4.01 55.97
N PRO A 23 12.09 4.08 56.44
CA PRO A 23 12.56 5.16 57.30
C PRO A 23 12.69 6.47 56.52
N LEU A 24 11.61 7.25 56.43
CA LEU A 24 11.62 8.57 55.83
C LEU A 24 12.36 9.54 56.75
N THR A 25 13.53 10.03 56.33
CA THR A 25 14.35 10.99 57.05
C THR A 25 14.05 12.43 56.65
N HIS A 26 13.49 12.63 55.45
CA HIS A 26 13.04 13.95 55.02
C HIS A 26 11.93 13.92 53.97
N ILE A 27 11.23 15.05 53.81
CA ILE A 27 10.29 15.32 52.71
C ILE A 27 10.61 16.68 52.10
N SER A 28 10.55 16.75 50.77
CA SER A 28 10.69 18.00 50.03
C SER A 28 9.78 18.05 48.81
N ILE A 29 8.85 18.99 48.72
CA ILE A 29 7.97 19.15 47.55
C ILE A 29 8.39 20.42 46.79
N LEU A 30 8.67 20.29 45.49
CA LEU A 30 9.04 21.40 44.58
C LEU A 30 10.24 22.23 45.07
N ARG A 31 11.39 21.57 45.32
CA ARG A 31 12.62 22.19 45.87
C ARG A 31 13.00 23.52 45.19
N ASN A 32 12.92 23.57 43.86
CA ASN A 32 13.55 24.63 43.06
C ASN A 32 12.61 25.47 42.19
N ASP A 33 11.29 25.18 42.11
CA ASP A 33 10.23 25.82 41.28
C ASP A 33 9.64 24.94 40.14
N PHE A 34 8.90 25.53 39.19
CA PHE A 34 8.32 24.90 38.00
C PHE A 34 9.30 24.02 37.20
N ASN A 35 10.60 24.37 37.24
CA ASN A 35 11.65 23.64 36.55
C ASN A 35 12.13 22.39 37.31
N SER A 36 11.69 22.21 38.56
CA SER A 36 11.98 21.00 39.37
C SER A 36 11.13 19.78 38.98
N LEU A 37 10.27 19.92 37.97
CA LEU A 37 9.51 18.80 37.42
C LEU A 37 10.36 17.97 36.46
N GLU A 38 10.65 16.75 36.86
CA GLU A 38 11.39 15.78 36.08
C GLU A 38 10.47 14.92 35.23
N ARG A 39 11.01 14.36 34.14
CA ARG A 39 10.32 13.32 33.37
C ARG A 39 10.38 12.02 34.15
N MET A 40 9.21 11.43 34.41
CA MET A 40 9.11 10.19 35.19
C MET A 40 9.23 8.94 34.32
N TYR A 41 8.94 9.05 33.02
CA TYR A 41 8.99 7.91 32.09
C TYR A 41 10.31 7.11 32.09
N PRO A 42 11.51 7.74 32.10
CA PRO A 42 12.76 6.98 32.18
C PRO A 42 12.92 6.17 33.47
N LYS A 43 12.33 6.65 34.57
CA LYS A 43 12.29 5.95 35.86
C LYS A 43 11.27 4.80 35.78
N LEU A 44 10.05 5.07 35.29
CA LEU A 44 8.98 4.07 35.13
C LEU A 44 9.38 2.91 34.22
N LYS A 45 10.04 3.17 33.08
CA LYS A 45 10.48 2.13 32.13
C LYS A 45 11.48 1.12 32.72
N LYS A 46 12.22 1.50 33.76
CA LYS A 46 13.17 0.60 34.44
C LYS A 46 12.49 -0.34 35.44
N HIS A 47 11.28 0.00 35.89
CA HIS A 47 10.63 -0.65 37.03
C HIS A 47 9.24 -1.22 36.72
N LEU A 48 8.63 -0.85 35.59
CA LEU A 48 7.35 -1.37 35.11
C LEU A 48 7.57 -2.20 33.84
N ASP A 49 6.93 -3.35 33.75
CA ASP A 49 6.90 -4.12 32.50
C ASP A 49 5.98 -3.45 31.49
N LEU A 50 6.57 -2.62 30.63
CA LEU A 50 5.84 -1.81 29.66
C LEU A 50 5.30 -2.61 28.46
N ARG A 51 5.61 -3.91 28.35
CA ARG A 51 5.25 -4.74 27.17
C ARG A 51 3.75 -5.01 27.04
N HIS A 52 2.99 -4.83 28.12
CA HIS A 52 1.55 -5.11 28.16
C HIS A 52 0.66 -3.88 27.98
N TYR A 53 1.26 -2.69 27.81
CA TYR A 53 0.52 -1.43 27.70
C TYR A 53 0.34 -1.03 26.23
N SER A 54 -0.80 -0.39 25.93
CA SER A 54 -1.11 0.09 24.57
C SER A 54 -0.19 1.23 24.14
N GLU A 55 -0.03 1.46 22.82
CA GLU A 55 0.76 2.61 22.32
C GLU A 55 0.24 3.96 22.83
N GLN A 56 -1.08 4.10 22.98
CA GLN A 56 -1.69 5.29 23.56
C GLN A 56 -1.30 5.45 25.03
N THR A 57 -1.31 4.36 25.80
CA THR A 57 -0.87 4.36 27.20
C THR A 57 0.62 4.69 27.30
N LEU A 58 1.46 4.15 26.42
CA LEU A 58 2.89 4.44 26.39
C LEU A 58 3.18 5.89 26.01
N SER A 59 2.43 6.46 25.06
CA SER A 59 2.49 7.88 24.69
C SER A 59 2.11 8.80 25.85
N VAL A 60 1.10 8.42 26.64
CA VAL A 60 0.67 9.14 27.84
C VAL A 60 1.71 9.02 28.97
N LEU A 61 2.21 7.82 29.23
CA LEU A 61 3.27 7.58 30.22
C LEU A 61 4.55 8.33 29.87
N ALA A 62 4.88 8.49 28.58
CA ALA A 62 6.01 9.28 28.11
C ALA A 62 5.92 10.77 28.49
N GLN A 63 4.70 11.25 28.76
CA GLN A 63 4.42 12.64 29.16
C GLN A 63 4.34 12.81 30.69
N CYS A 64 4.44 11.72 31.45
CA CYS A 64 4.40 11.75 32.91
C CYS A 64 5.56 12.60 33.46
N LYS A 65 5.20 13.56 34.32
CA LYS A 65 6.12 14.44 35.02
C LYS A 65 5.88 14.36 36.52
N GLY A 66 6.92 14.62 37.30
CA GLY A 66 6.86 14.51 38.74
C GLY A 66 7.99 15.25 39.42
N THR A 67 8.00 15.20 40.74
CA THR A 67 9.10 15.73 41.56
C THR A 67 9.56 14.66 42.52
N GLU A 68 10.86 14.68 42.83
CA GLU A 68 11.41 13.81 43.87
C GLU A 68 11.09 14.39 45.24
N ILE A 69 10.47 13.57 46.09
CA ILE A 69 10.00 13.98 47.41
C ILE A 69 10.93 13.53 48.55
N SER A 70 11.71 12.47 48.35
CA SER A 70 12.78 12.07 49.27
C SER A 70 13.82 11.16 48.59
N ILE A 71 15.03 11.13 49.13
CA ILE A 71 16.09 10.17 48.80
C ILE A 71 16.57 9.50 50.08
N GLU A 72 16.55 8.17 50.11
CA GLU A 72 16.86 7.42 51.31
C GLU A 72 17.77 6.23 50.98
N GLY A 73 19.07 6.44 51.17
CA GLY A 73 20.08 5.48 50.69
C GLY A 73 20.01 5.33 49.16
N PRO A 74 19.82 4.10 48.63
CA PRO A 74 19.66 3.88 47.18
C PRO A 74 18.24 4.14 46.67
N TRP A 75 17.29 4.47 47.54
CA TRP A 75 15.87 4.58 47.18
C TRP A 75 15.47 6.04 46.90
N HIS A 76 14.84 6.25 45.75
CA HIS A 76 14.30 7.55 45.34
C HIS A 76 12.78 7.50 45.43
N ILE A 77 12.18 8.37 46.24
CA ILE A 77 10.73 8.50 46.36
C ILE A 77 10.29 9.68 45.52
N CYS A 78 9.45 9.43 44.53
CA CYS A 78 8.98 10.46 43.59
C CYS A 78 7.46 10.55 43.59
N LEU A 79 6.94 11.77 43.56
CA LEU A 79 5.53 12.06 43.31
C LEU A 79 5.36 12.38 41.82
N GLY A 80 4.75 11.45 41.07
CA GLY A 80 4.50 11.59 39.64
C GLY A 80 3.04 11.82 39.32
N VAL A 81 2.75 12.67 38.32
CA VAL A 81 1.41 12.90 37.79
C VAL A 81 1.32 12.24 36.42
N VAL A 82 0.37 11.32 36.27
CA VAL A 82 0.12 10.61 35.00
C VAL A 82 -1.09 11.26 34.32
N PRO A 83 -0.95 11.79 33.09
CA PRO A 83 -2.09 12.34 32.37
C PRO A 83 -3.13 11.25 32.04
N LEU A 84 -4.43 11.57 32.00
CA LEU A 84 -5.45 10.63 31.53
C LEU A 84 -5.42 10.50 29.99
N PRO A 85 -5.57 9.29 29.42
CA PRO A 85 -5.71 9.11 27.98
C PRO A 85 -7.07 9.64 27.51
N GLY A 86 -7.10 10.71 26.71
CA GLY A 86 -8.36 11.15 26.08
C GLY A 86 -8.53 12.63 25.76
N THR A 87 -7.60 13.53 26.08
CA THR A 87 -7.76 14.93 25.66
C THR A 87 -7.39 15.09 24.18
N VAL A 88 -8.31 15.63 23.39
CA VAL A 88 -8.29 15.85 21.93
C VAL A 88 -7.14 16.77 21.45
N PHE A 89 -6.18 17.11 22.31
CA PHE A 89 -5.11 18.09 22.04
C PHE A 89 -3.70 17.54 22.36
N GLN A 90 -3.34 16.38 21.82
CA GLN A 90 -1.99 15.80 22.04
C GLN A 90 -0.84 16.47 21.26
N GLN A 91 -1.09 17.50 20.43
CA GLN A 91 -0.02 18.26 19.77
C GLN A 91 0.11 19.72 20.20
N ILE A 92 -0.85 20.28 20.95
CA ILE A 92 -0.80 21.69 21.37
C ILE A 92 -0.37 21.81 22.84
N ARG A 93 0.97 21.92 22.99
CA ARG A 93 1.76 22.43 24.12
C ARG A 93 2.11 21.45 25.27
N MET A 94 3.37 20.99 25.26
CA MET A 94 4.09 20.44 26.44
C MET A 94 4.08 21.36 27.66
N LEU A 95 3.90 22.68 27.45
CA LEU A 95 3.75 23.67 28.53
C LEU A 95 2.46 23.48 29.34
N ASN A 96 1.39 22.94 28.74
CA ASN A 96 0.13 22.71 29.44
C ASN A 96 0.23 21.53 30.41
N VAL A 97 0.85 20.42 30.01
CA VAL A 97 1.06 19.26 30.91
C VAL A 97 1.97 19.66 32.07
N THR A 98 3.09 20.35 31.78
CA THR A 98 4.02 20.80 32.82
C THR A 98 3.34 21.74 33.82
N LYS A 99 2.49 22.66 33.32
CA LYS A 99 1.74 23.58 34.17
C LYS A 99 0.68 22.87 35.00
N VAL A 100 -0.12 21.98 34.41
CA VAL A 100 -1.11 21.21 35.15
C VAL A 100 -0.46 20.32 36.22
N THR A 101 0.66 19.66 35.89
CA THR A 101 1.44 18.89 36.86
C THR A 101 1.98 19.78 37.98
N TYR A 102 2.48 20.97 37.66
CA TYR A 102 2.95 21.93 38.66
C TYR A 102 1.82 22.41 39.56
N ASP A 103 0.69 22.84 38.99
CA ASP A 103 -0.47 23.33 39.72
C ASP A 103 -1.04 22.23 40.63
N TYR A 104 -1.07 20.97 40.18
CA TYR A 104 -1.46 19.82 40.98
C TYR A 104 -0.50 19.58 42.16
N ILE A 105 0.81 19.45 41.91
CA ILE A 105 1.81 19.24 42.98
C ILE A 105 1.83 20.44 43.95
N LYS A 106 1.57 21.65 43.46
CA LYS A 106 1.43 22.85 44.29
C LYS A 106 0.18 22.80 45.18
N SER A 107 -0.92 22.22 44.69
CA SER A 107 -2.10 21.96 45.50
C SER A 107 -1.83 20.94 46.61
N VAL A 108 -1.09 19.87 46.31
CA VAL A 108 -0.63 18.87 47.30
C VAL A 108 0.25 19.55 48.36
N GLU A 109 1.21 20.39 47.96
CA GLU A 109 2.04 21.17 48.87
C GLU A 109 1.19 22.05 49.80
N THR A 110 0.20 22.74 49.24
CA THR A 110 -0.68 23.66 50.00
C THR A 110 -1.54 22.90 51.00
N THR A 111 -2.11 21.76 50.60
CA THR A 111 -2.91 20.89 51.45
C THR A 111 -2.05 20.29 52.57
N LEU A 112 -0.85 19.83 52.26
CA LEU A 112 0.09 19.29 53.24
C LEU A 112 0.44 20.33 54.31
N LYS A 113 0.72 21.58 53.93
CA LYS A 113 0.98 22.67 54.89
C LYS A 113 -0.21 22.91 55.82
N SER A 114 -1.41 22.97 55.26
CA SER A 114 -2.64 23.17 56.04
C SER A 114 -2.86 22.04 57.05
N LYS A 115 -2.70 20.78 56.61
CA LYS A 115 -2.89 19.60 57.46
C LYS A 115 -1.79 19.48 58.52
N ALA A 116 -0.54 19.77 58.18
CA ALA A 116 0.57 19.79 59.14
C ALA A 116 0.40 20.87 60.19
N ALA A 117 -0.05 22.08 59.83
CA ALA A 117 -0.35 23.13 60.78
C ALA A 117 -1.46 22.74 61.77
N ALA A 118 -2.52 22.09 61.28
CA ALA A 118 -3.58 21.56 62.13
C ALA A 118 -3.08 20.42 63.05
N ALA A 119 -2.22 19.54 62.53
CA ALA A 119 -1.63 18.44 63.30
C ALA A 119 -0.67 18.93 64.41
N ALA A 120 0.12 19.96 64.12
CA ALA A 120 1.01 20.62 65.09
C ALA A 120 0.22 21.26 66.23
N GLN A 121 -0.91 21.94 65.91
CA GLN A 121 -1.81 22.50 66.92
C GLN A 121 -2.49 21.43 67.79
N ALA A 122 -2.76 20.25 67.20
CA ALA A 122 -3.31 19.09 67.90
C ALA A 122 -2.24 18.27 68.66
N GLY A 123 -0.97 18.66 68.62
CA GLY A 123 0.12 17.98 69.32
C GLY A 123 0.60 16.65 68.71
N ARG A 124 0.24 16.35 67.44
CA ARG A 124 0.71 15.17 66.70
C ARG A 124 2.01 15.48 65.95
N ALA A 125 2.88 14.48 65.76
CA ALA A 125 4.21 14.63 65.13
C ALA A 125 5.00 15.83 65.68
N ARG A 126 5.02 15.96 67.02
CA ARG A 126 5.48 17.15 67.74
C ARG A 126 6.96 17.46 67.49
N ASN A 127 7.82 16.45 67.42
CA ASN A 127 9.26 16.66 67.28
C ASN A 127 9.65 17.07 65.85
N THR A 128 8.91 16.57 64.86
CA THR A 128 9.07 16.85 63.44
C THR A 128 8.47 18.20 63.09
N LEU A 129 7.19 18.44 63.43
CA LEU A 129 6.44 19.62 63.00
C LEU A 129 6.80 20.90 63.75
N MET A 130 7.40 20.83 64.95
CA MET A 130 7.90 22.02 65.67
C MET A 130 9.26 22.52 65.16
N LYS A 131 10.03 21.67 64.47
CA LYS A 131 11.40 22.00 64.00
C LYS A 131 11.46 22.45 62.54
N VAL A 132 10.35 22.32 61.81
CA VAL A 132 10.28 22.64 60.38
C VAL A 132 9.48 23.92 60.14
N ASP A 133 9.83 24.64 59.09
CA ASP A 133 9.03 25.77 58.63
C ASP A 133 7.75 25.25 57.94
N LEU A 134 6.60 25.37 58.63
CA LEU A 134 5.30 24.95 58.10
C LEU A 134 4.84 25.79 56.90
N ASN A 135 5.46 26.95 56.67
CA ASN A 135 5.17 27.77 55.48
C ASN A 135 5.96 27.32 54.25
N SER A 136 6.92 26.40 54.40
CA SER A 136 7.82 25.94 53.32
C SER A 136 8.09 24.43 53.42
N VAL A 137 7.54 23.64 52.49
CA VAL A 137 7.85 22.19 52.37
C VAL A 137 9.06 21.94 51.49
N LYS A 138 9.99 22.90 51.37
CA LYS A 138 11.20 22.73 50.56
C LYS A 138 12.15 21.68 51.17
N HIS A 139 12.17 21.58 52.49
CA HIS A 139 12.93 20.58 53.21
C HIS A 139 12.39 20.41 54.65
N TRP A 140 11.72 19.30 54.91
CA TRP A 140 11.27 18.90 56.24
C TRP A 140 12.07 17.70 56.70
N THR A 141 12.75 17.80 57.83
CA THR A 141 13.40 16.66 58.48
C THR A 141 12.36 15.87 59.26
N VAL A 142 12.25 14.57 59.01
CA VAL A 142 11.26 13.68 59.61
C VAL A 142 11.92 12.82 60.68
N MET A 143 11.38 12.86 61.89
CA MET A 143 11.90 12.04 62.99
C MET A 143 11.45 10.58 62.85
N PRO A 144 12.32 9.59 63.14
CA PRO A 144 12.00 8.18 62.92
C PRO A 144 10.73 7.67 63.64
N ASP A 145 10.44 8.21 64.83
CA ASP A 145 9.28 7.90 65.67
C ASP A 145 7.97 8.52 65.15
N GLU A 146 8.04 9.49 64.25
CA GLU A 146 6.90 10.25 63.74
C GLU A 146 6.73 10.11 62.21
N CYS A 147 7.52 9.23 61.58
CA CYS A 147 7.50 8.96 60.15
C CYS A 147 6.08 8.61 59.63
N MET A 148 5.37 7.74 60.35
CA MET A 148 4.02 7.32 59.97
C MET A 148 3.00 8.46 60.05
N ASP A 149 3.12 9.35 61.03
CA ASP A 149 2.24 10.51 61.13
C ASP A 149 2.45 11.47 59.96
N VAL A 150 3.71 11.68 59.55
CA VAL A 150 4.04 12.53 58.40
C VAL A 150 3.60 11.88 57.08
N LEU A 151 3.78 10.56 56.92
CA LEU A 151 3.27 9.83 55.75
C LEU A 151 1.73 9.87 55.67
N ASN A 152 1.04 9.83 56.81
CA ASN A 152 -0.42 10.00 56.87
C ASN A 152 -0.84 11.42 56.47
N LEU A 153 -0.09 12.45 56.87
CA LEU A 153 -0.35 13.83 56.43
C LEU A 153 -0.11 13.99 54.92
N LEU A 154 0.92 13.37 54.37
CA LEU A 154 1.19 13.34 52.94
C LEU A 154 0.08 12.56 52.20
N GLN A 155 -0.40 11.46 52.77
CA GLN A 155 -1.53 10.69 52.21
C GLN A 155 -2.78 11.54 52.13
N VAL A 156 -3.16 12.22 53.21
CA VAL A 156 -4.31 13.13 53.22
C VAL A 156 -4.13 14.31 52.25
N ALA A 157 -2.89 14.70 51.96
CA ALA A 157 -2.59 15.73 50.98
C ALA A 157 -2.61 15.25 49.51
N VAL A 158 -2.51 13.94 49.28
CA VAL A 158 -2.52 13.28 47.96
C VAL A 158 -3.87 12.60 47.66
N ASP A 159 -4.63 12.22 48.69
CA ASP A 159 -5.96 11.62 48.59
C ASP A 159 -6.98 12.59 47.98
N GLU A 160 -7.12 12.54 46.66
CA GLU A 160 -8.30 13.02 45.95
C GLU A 160 -9.10 11.82 45.40
N LYS A 161 -10.19 11.47 46.12
CA LYS A 161 -11.37 10.69 45.69
C LYS A 161 -11.14 9.26 45.15
N THR A 162 -11.58 8.26 45.92
CA THR A 162 -11.88 6.93 45.33
C THR A 162 -13.13 7.02 44.47
N THR A 163 -13.18 6.29 43.35
CA THR A 163 -14.39 6.15 42.54
C THR A 163 -14.82 4.69 42.47
N VAL A 164 -16.13 4.45 42.54
CA VAL A 164 -16.74 3.13 42.38
C VAL A 164 -17.51 3.12 41.06
N HIS A 165 -17.24 2.10 40.25
CA HIS A 165 -18.02 1.82 39.04
C HIS A 165 -19.17 0.89 39.44
N VAL A 166 -20.39 1.42 39.41
CA VAL A 166 -21.59 0.67 39.72
C VAL A 166 -22.47 0.56 38.49
N GLY A 167 -22.92 -0.65 38.21
CA GLY A 167 -23.77 -0.96 37.07
C GLY A 167 -25.15 -1.44 37.52
N VAL A 168 -26.12 -1.27 36.64
CA VAL A 168 -27.45 -1.86 36.78
C VAL A 168 -27.87 -2.45 35.45
N THR A 169 -28.08 -3.76 35.47
CA THR A 169 -28.67 -4.47 34.33
C THR A 169 -30.19 -4.51 34.47
N ILE A 170 -30.87 -4.05 33.44
CA ILE A 170 -32.32 -4.06 33.28
C ILE A 170 -32.64 -5.15 32.26
N SER A 171 -33.55 -6.06 32.63
CA SER A 171 -33.97 -7.16 31.78
C SER A 171 -35.45 -7.53 32.01
N SER A 172 -36.00 -8.35 31.12
CA SER A 172 -37.33 -8.95 31.28
C SER A 172 -37.28 -10.41 30.86
N ASN A 173 -38.11 -11.25 31.49
CA ASN A 173 -38.22 -12.65 31.11
C ASN A 173 -39.06 -12.83 29.83
N ASP A 174 -40.02 -11.94 29.61
CA ASP A 174 -41.03 -12.06 28.54
C ASP A 174 -40.75 -11.15 27.33
N LEU A 175 -39.86 -10.16 27.50
CA LEU A 175 -39.61 -9.11 26.51
C LEU A 175 -38.11 -8.92 26.29
N GLN A 176 -37.73 -8.74 25.03
CA GLN A 176 -36.43 -8.14 24.68
C GLN A 176 -36.57 -6.63 24.79
N ILE A 177 -35.60 -5.95 25.38
CA ILE A 177 -35.70 -4.51 25.63
C ILE A 177 -34.48 -3.79 25.09
N LEU A 178 -34.73 -2.63 24.47
CA LEU A 178 -33.70 -1.72 23.98
C LEU A 178 -33.88 -0.33 24.56
N TRP A 179 -32.79 0.43 24.65
CA TRP A 179 -32.87 1.84 24.98
C TRP A 179 -33.57 2.63 23.86
N ALA A 180 -34.52 3.49 24.23
CA ALA A 180 -35.18 4.41 23.34
C ALA A 180 -34.35 5.70 23.22
N ARG A 181 -33.84 6.00 22.02
CA ARG A 181 -33.08 7.24 21.78
C ARG A 181 -33.86 8.49 22.20
N HIS A 182 -35.13 8.58 21.79
CA HIS A 182 -35.98 9.72 22.13
C HIS A 182 -36.22 9.86 23.64
N GLY A 183 -36.30 8.74 24.36
CA GLY A 183 -36.38 8.76 25.82
C GLY A 183 -35.09 9.27 26.46
N ILE A 184 -33.94 8.74 26.03
CA ILE A 184 -32.64 9.18 26.57
C ILE A 184 -32.40 10.66 26.28
N GLN A 185 -32.81 11.15 25.11
CA GLN A 185 -32.69 12.58 24.77
C GLN A 185 -33.45 13.50 25.72
N GLN A 186 -34.53 13.04 26.36
CA GLN A 186 -35.27 13.84 27.35
C GLN A 186 -34.55 13.98 28.69
N VAL A 187 -33.59 13.08 28.98
CA VAL A 187 -32.86 13.06 30.25
C VAL A 187 -31.39 13.50 30.10
N THR A 188 -30.96 13.86 28.89
CA THR A 188 -29.61 14.34 28.58
C THR A 188 -29.64 15.82 28.19
N GLY A 189 -28.76 16.62 28.78
CA GLY A 189 -28.60 18.02 28.42
C GLY A 189 -27.74 18.24 27.17
N ASP A 190 -27.61 19.49 26.75
CA ASP A 190 -27.01 19.88 25.46
C ASP A 190 -25.55 19.46 25.27
N ARG A 191 -24.81 19.26 26.36
CA ARG A 191 -23.41 18.83 26.31
C ARG A 191 -23.24 17.31 26.27
N GLY A 192 -24.29 16.56 26.62
CA GLY A 192 -24.29 15.10 26.60
C GLY A 192 -24.12 14.56 25.18
N THR A 193 -23.29 13.52 25.01
CA THR A 193 -23.09 12.93 23.67
C THR A 193 -24.02 11.75 23.49
N LEU A 194 -25.03 11.94 22.64
CA LEU A 194 -25.89 10.86 22.16
C LEU A 194 -25.29 10.26 20.90
N TYR A 195 -24.89 8.99 20.98
CA TYR A 195 -24.48 8.26 19.79
C TYR A 195 -25.72 7.69 19.11
N SER A 196 -25.79 7.88 17.80
CA SER A 196 -26.85 7.28 17.00
C SER A 196 -26.67 5.77 16.90
N CYS A 197 -27.78 5.04 16.98
CA CYS A 197 -27.83 3.59 16.88
C CYS A 197 -27.51 3.15 15.46
N TYR A 198 -26.27 2.73 15.24
CA TYR A 198 -25.82 2.33 13.92
C TYR A 198 -25.39 0.86 13.85
N THR A 199 -25.16 0.23 15.00
CA THR A 199 -24.62 -1.13 15.15
C THR A 199 -25.10 -1.77 16.45
N PHE A 200 -24.89 -3.08 16.65
CA PHE A 200 -25.25 -3.74 17.91
C PHE A 200 -24.48 -3.19 19.10
N SER A 201 -23.19 -2.89 18.96
CA SER A 201 -22.42 -2.27 20.04
C SER A 201 -22.86 -0.84 20.39
N ASP A 202 -23.61 -0.20 19.49
CA ASP A 202 -24.06 1.21 19.61
C ASP A 202 -25.58 1.32 19.83
N ILE A 203 -26.27 0.21 20.19
CA ILE A 203 -27.68 0.26 20.58
C ILE A 203 -27.79 1.14 21.83
N VAL A 204 -28.27 2.36 21.57
CA VAL A 204 -28.06 3.63 22.28
C VAL A 204 -26.90 3.59 23.28
N ASN A 205 -25.74 4.10 22.86
CA ASN A 205 -24.70 4.49 23.79
C ASN A 205 -24.90 5.98 24.13
N PHE A 206 -25.21 6.30 25.38
CA PHE A 206 -25.05 7.67 25.89
C PHE A 206 -23.84 7.66 26.79
N GLN A 207 -23.01 8.69 26.66
CA GLN A 207 -21.92 8.95 27.59
C GLN A 207 -21.98 10.41 28.04
N SER A 208 -21.94 10.62 29.36
CA SER A 208 -21.78 11.96 29.90
C SER A 208 -20.41 12.54 29.56
N ASN A 209 -20.32 13.87 29.57
CA ASN A 209 -19.10 14.62 29.28
C ASN A 209 -17.95 14.17 30.20
N THR A 210 -16.76 13.94 29.63
CA THR A 210 -15.53 13.60 30.38
C THR A 210 -14.59 14.81 30.51
N ASP A 211 -15.13 16.02 30.40
CA ASP A 211 -14.37 17.28 30.34
C ASP A 211 -14.13 17.91 31.72
N GLY A 212 -14.47 17.19 32.80
CA GLY A 212 -14.33 17.65 34.19
C GLY A 212 -15.36 18.71 34.61
N ARG A 213 -16.32 19.05 33.74
CA ARG A 213 -17.44 19.93 34.09
C ARG A 213 -18.57 19.10 34.71
N ASN A 214 -19.51 19.77 35.36
CA ASN A 214 -20.72 19.11 35.88
C ASN A 214 -21.40 18.30 34.77
N ILE A 215 -21.84 17.10 35.13
CA ILE A 215 -22.57 16.22 34.21
C ILE A 215 -23.83 16.93 33.73
N ASP A 216 -24.10 16.83 32.43
CA ASP A 216 -25.26 17.42 31.79
C ASP A 216 -26.37 16.38 31.59
N VAL A 217 -26.96 15.92 32.69
CA VAL A 217 -28.10 14.98 32.70
C VAL A 217 -29.15 15.45 33.69
N SER A 218 -30.39 14.98 33.51
CA SER A 218 -31.49 15.31 34.41
C SER A 218 -31.20 14.88 35.85
N ALA A 219 -31.79 15.61 36.80
CA ALA A 219 -31.69 15.26 38.22
C ALA A 219 -32.25 13.86 38.51
N ASP A 220 -33.29 13.42 37.78
CA ASP A 220 -33.88 12.09 37.94
C ASP A 220 -32.86 10.97 37.62
N VAL A 221 -32.00 11.16 36.62
CA VAL A 221 -30.91 10.20 36.30
C VAL A 221 -29.84 10.19 37.39
N LEU A 222 -29.43 11.36 37.90
CA LEU A 222 -28.45 11.42 38.99
C LEU A 222 -29.00 10.80 40.27
N ASN A 223 -30.30 10.98 40.54
CA ASN A 223 -30.98 10.43 41.72
C ASN A 223 -31.11 8.90 41.69
N VAL A 224 -30.83 8.23 40.57
CA VAL A 224 -30.64 6.77 40.58
C VAL A 224 -29.48 6.40 41.51
N CYS A 225 -28.44 7.24 41.59
CA CYS A 225 -27.39 7.08 42.57
C CYS A 225 -27.84 7.57 43.95
N THR A 226 -27.43 6.87 45.01
CA THR A 226 -27.69 7.27 46.41
C THR A 226 -26.96 8.58 46.78
N ILE A 227 -25.89 8.91 46.05
CA ILE A 227 -25.07 10.12 46.25
C ILE A 227 -24.98 10.90 44.91
N PRO A 228 -26.08 11.56 44.47
CA PRO A 228 -26.18 12.15 43.13
C PRO A 228 -25.12 13.21 42.84
N ASN A 229 -24.70 13.98 43.85
CA ASN A 229 -23.72 15.05 43.71
C ASN A 229 -22.27 14.56 43.55
N GLN A 230 -22.02 13.24 43.68
CA GLN A 230 -20.70 12.64 43.50
C GLN A 230 -20.58 11.81 42.23
N VAL A 231 -21.61 11.80 41.39
CA VAL A 231 -21.56 11.13 40.09
C VAL A 231 -20.65 11.92 39.17
N HIS A 232 -19.63 11.25 38.62
CA HIS A 232 -18.66 11.80 37.68
C HIS A 232 -18.86 11.30 36.25
N PHE A 233 -19.57 10.19 36.10
CA PHE A 233 -19.85 9.59 34.80
C PHE A 233 -21.18 8.85 34.83
N VAL A 234 -21.90 8.93 33.71
CA VAL A 234 -23.10 8.12 33.44
C VAL A 234 -22.99 7.57 32.03
N GLN A 235 -23.29 6.29 31.87
CA GLN A 235 -23.40 5.63 30.59
C GLN A 235 -24.66 4.77 30.49
N PHE A 236 -25.33 4.81 29.35
CA PHE A 236 -26.41 3.88 28.99
C PHE A 236 -25.93 3.09 27.78
N TYR A 237 -26.05 1.76 27.81
CA TYR A 237 -25.71 0.91 26.67
C TYR A 237 -26.45 -0.43 26.71
N GLY A 238 -26.49 -1.15 25.58
CA GLY A 238 -26.95 -2.54 25.53
C GLY A 238 -25.84 -3.53 25.89
N ASP A 239 -26.14 -4.51 26.74
CA ASP A 239 -25.24 -5.63 27.02
C ASP A 239 -25.29 -6.64 25.87
N ILE A 240 -24.36 -6.46 24.93
CA ILE A 240 -24.34 -7.15 23.65
C ILE A 240 -22.96 -7.78 23.43
N PRO A 241 -22.87 -9.00 22.86
CA PRO A 241 -21.60 -9.63 22.53
C PRO A 241 -20.82 -8.80 21.49
N HIS A 242 -19.71 -8.23 21.91
CA HIS A 242 -18.86 -7.38 21.08
C HIS A 242 -17.38 -7.76 21.20
N ARG A 243 -17.09 -9.02 21.55
CA ARG A 243 -15.72 -9.49 21.78
C ARG A 243 -14.93 -9.31 20.50
N ARG A 244 -13.85 -8.53 20.58
CA ARG A 244 -12.90 -8.38 19.48
C ARG A 244 -11.73 -9.34 19.68
N PRO A 245 -11.34 -10.12 18.67
CA PRO A 245 -10.12 -10.89 18.75
C PRO A 245 -8.92 -9.93 18.76
N ARG A 246 -7.80 -10.34 19.35
CA ARG A 246 -6.54 -9.60 19.20
C ARG A 246 -6.07 -9.77 17.75
N LEU A 247 -6.32 -8.75 16.93
CA LEU A 247 -5.99 -8.75 15.52
C LEU A 247 -4.53 -8.39 15.32
N ASN A 248 -3.74 -9.32 14.76
CA ASN A 248 -2.43 -9.01 14.20
C ASN A 248 -2.54 -8.58 12.72
N VAL A 249 -3.65 -8.91 12.08
CA VAL A 249 -3.95 -8.66 10.67
C VAL A 249 -5.44 -8.30 10.57
N TYR A 250 -5.75 -7.25 9.80
CA TYR A 250 -7.12 -6.83 9.50
C TYR A 250 -7.64 -7.55 8.26
N HIS A 251 -8.95 -7.82 8.21
CA HIS A 251 -9.61 -8.41 7.04
C HIS A 251 -8.88 -9.66 6.50
N PRO A 252 -8.57 -10.66 7.35
CA PRO A 252 -7.67 -11.75 6.98
C PRO A 252 -8.23 -12.65 5.88
N VAL A 253 -9.54 -12.80 5.75
CA VAL A 253 -10.15 -13.61 4.67
C VAL A 253 -9.99 -12.90 3.35
N THR A 254 -10.31 -11.60 3.29
CA THR A 254 -10.04 -10.80 2.08
C THR A 254 -8.55 -10.81 1.76
N GLY A 255 -7.70 -10.64 2.76
CA GLY A 255 -6.25 -10.57 2.62
C GLY A 255 -5.66 -11.82 1.96
N ILE A 256 -6.09 -13.01 2.37
CA ILE A 256 -5.55 -14.27 1.85
C ILE A 256 -6.07 -14.60 0.44
N ILE A 257 -7.28 -14.16 0.10
CA ILE A 257 -7.82 -14.27 -1.26
C ILE A 257 -7.07 -13.29 -2.17
N VAL A 258 -7.07 -11.99 -1.84
CA VAL A 258 -6.55 -10.93 -2.72
C VAL A 258 -5.03 -11.03 -2.92
N CYS A 259 -4.27 -11.32 -1.87
CA CYS A 259 -2.81 -11.37 -1.96
C CYS A 259 -2.30 -12.62 -2.69
N GLY A 260 -3.13 -13.65 -2.86
CA GLY A 260 -2.72 -14.89 -3.50
C GLY A 260 -1.49 -15.53 -2.83
N ASP A 261 -0.73 -16.28 -3.62
CA ASP A 261 0.62 -16.74 -3.26
C ASP A 261 1.74 -15.87 -3.88
N VAL A 262 1.41 -14.66 -4.34
CA VAL A 262 2.38 -13.76 -5.01
C VAL A 262 3.17 -12.89 -4.04
N VAL A 263 2.79 -12.87 -2.76
CA VAL A 263 3.48 -12.17 -1.68
C VAL A 263 4.61 -13.02 -1.06
N ASN A 264 5.32 -12.48 -0.08
CA ASN A 264 6.32 -13.26 0.66
C ASN A 264 5.62 -14.28 1.58
N LYS A 265 6.27 -15.43 1.83
CA LYS A 265 5.71 -16.54 2.60
C LYS A 265 5.30 -16.13 4.02
N THR A 266 6.14 -15.34 4.68
CA THR A 266 5.90 -14.87 6.06
C THR A 266 4.65 -14.00 6.18
N THR A 267 4.42 -13.10 5.24
CA THR A 267 3.22 -12.25 5.17
C THR A 267 1.99 -13.09 4.88
N ARG A 268 2.06 -14.02 3.92
CA ARG A 268 0.96 -14.95 3.62
C ARG A 268 0.55 -15.76 4.86
N GLU A 269 1.51 -16.40 5.51
CA GLU A 269 1.28 -17.21 6.71
C GLU A 269 0.80 -16.38 7.92
N ALA A 270 1.18 -15.10 8.01
CA ALA A 270 0.66 -14.20 9.03
C ALA A 270 -0.82 -13.86 8.80
N ILE A 271 -1.22 -13.61 7.55
CA ILE A 271 -2.63 -13.36 7.18
C ILE A 271 -3.45 -14.63 7.41
N GLU A 272 -2.99 -15.78 6.92
CA GLU A 272 -3.69 -17.06 7.00
C GLU A 272 -3.92 -17.50 8.45
N ARG A 273 -2.92 -17.36 9.34
CA ARG A 273 -3.09 -17.63 10.78
C ARG A 273 -4.14 -16.73 11.45
N GLY A 274 -4.43 -15.56 10.88
CA GLY A 274 -5.45 -14.65 11.37
C GLY A 274 -6.88 -15.11 11.07
N VAL A 275 -7.10 -15.94 10.05
CA VAL A 275 -8.44 -16.29 9.55
C VAL A 275 -9.27 -17.06 10.58
N GLY A 276 -8.71 -18.15 11.13
CA GLY A 276 -9.43 -19.02 12.07
C GLY A 276 -9.95 -18.28 13.32
N PRO A 277 -9.08 -17.59 14.08
CA PRO A 277 -9.50 -16.81 15.25
C PRO A 277 -10.51 -15.70 14.90
N TYR A 278 -10.41 -15.13 13.70
CA TYR A 278 -11.28 -14.06 13.25
C TYR A 278 -12.70 -14.55 12.96
N ILE A 279 -12.86 -15.59 12.13
CA ILE A 279 -14.15 -16.22 11.84
C ILE A 279 -14.78 -16.76 13.13
N PHE A 280 -13.99 -17.43 13.97
CA PHE A 280 -14.46 -17.95 15.26
C PHE A 280 -15.02 -16.86 16.17
N SER A 281 -14.39 -15.68 16.20
CA SER A 281 -14.88 -14.56 17.02
C SER A 281 -16.23 -14.04 16.54
N PHE A 282 -16.48 -14.00 15.23
CA PHE A 282 -17.78 -13.62 14.71
C PHE A 282 -18.84 -14.66 15.03
N ASP A 283 -18.52 -15.94 14.80
CA ASP A 283 -19.38 -17.08 15.12
C ASP A 283 -19.81 -17.06 16.60
N GLN A 284 -18.85 -16.85 17.51
CA GLN A 284 -19.14 -16.70 18.94
C GLN A 284 -20.06 -15.50 19.23
N ASN A 285 -19.74 -14.31 18.73
CA ASN A 285 -20.55 -13.12 19.01
C ASN A 285 -21.98 -13.28 18.49
N VAL A 286 -22.16 -13.80 17.27
CA VAL A 286 -23.48 -14.04 16.67
C VAL A 286 -24.26 -15.09 17.49
N ASN A 287 -23.62 -16.18 17.91
CA ASN A 287 -24.28 -17.22 18.71
C ASN A 287 -24.66 -16.78 20.14
N LEU A 288 -23.99 -15.74 20.65
CA LEU A 288 -24.29 -15.13 21.94
C LEU A 288 -25.41 -14.06 21.85
N LEU A 289 -25.85 -13.66 20.65
CA LEU A 289 -27.02 -12.78 20.46
C LEU A 289 -28.30 -13.56 20.79
N ARG A 290 -28.61 -13.69 22.09
CA ARG A 290 -29.78 -14.42 22.60
C ARG A 290 -30.75 -13.51 23.34
N ASP A 291 -30.22 -12.69 24.24
CA ASP A 291 -31.00 -11.74 25.02
C ASP A 291 -30.42 -10.34 24.85
N LEU A 292 -31.28 -9.35 24.62
CA LEU A 292 -30.91 -7.94 24.70
C LEU A 292 -31.24 -7.44 26.09
N ARG A 293 -30.22 -6.98 26.80
CA ARG A 293 -30.35 -6.36 28.12
C ARG A 293 -29.86 -4.93 28.04
N CYS A 294 -30.49 -4.05 28.80
CA CYS A 294 -30.11 -2.66 28.92
C CYS A 294 -29.27 -2.48 30.17
N ARG A 295 -28.18 -1.72 30.08
CA ARG A 295 -27.28 -1.45 31.20
C ARG A 295 -27.15 0.06 31.42
N MET A 296 -27.21 0.46 32.69
CA MET A 296 -26.85 1.80 33.17
C MET A 296 -25.60 1.69 34.01
N GLU A 297 -24.57 2.48 33.72
CA GLU A 297 -23.31 2.49 34.46
C GLU A 297 -23.05 3.88 35.02
N PHE A 298 -22.57 3.92 36.27
CA PHE A 298 -22.27 5.14 36.99
C PHE A 298 -20.87 5.07 37.59
N VAL A 299 -20.11 6.15 37.48
CA VAL A 299 -18.87 6.34 38.26
C VAL A 299 -19.16 7.34 39.36
N VAL A 300 -19.09 6.86 40.60
CA VAL A 300 -19.44 7.66 41.79
C VAL A 300 -18.19 7.87 42.63
N ALA A 301 -17.84 9.12 42.91
CA ALA A 301 -16.81 9.43 43.90
C ALA A 301 -17.32 9.11 45.30
N VAL A 302 -16.49 8.37 46.05
CA VAL A 302 -16.75 8.01 47.42
C VAL A 302 -15.67 8.60 48.33
N PRO A 303 -16.05 9.26 49.43
CA PRO A 303 -15.15 9.52 50.55
C PRO A 303 -14.84 8.16 51.26
N PRO A 304 -13.94 8.10 52.27
CA PRO A 304 -13.08 6.93 52.50
C PRO A 304 -13.82 5.59 52.40
N VAL A 305 -13.24 4.70 51.59
CA VAL A 305 -13.87 3.45 51.14
C VAL A 305 -14.35 2.61 52.33
N PRO A 306 -15.64 2.26 52.40
CA PRO A 306 -16.15 1.39 53.46
C PRO A 306 -15.54 -0.01 53.33
N HIS A 307 -15.38 -0.71 54.46
CA HIS A 307 -14.79 -2.06 54.51
C HIS A 307 -15.54 -3.11 53.67
N VAL A 308 -16.79 -2.83 53.30
CA VAL A 308 -17.63 -3.65 52.43
C VAL A 308 -18.31 -2.72 51.43
N ILE A 309 -18.19 -3.04 50.14
CA ILE A 309 -18.84 -2.33 49.04
C ILE A 309 -19.90 -3.27 48.45
N THR A 310 -21.16 -2.83 48.41
CA THR A 310 -22.26 -3.54 47.73
C THR A 310 -22.97 -2.60 46.76
N PRO A 311 -23.54 -3.10 45.65
CA PRO A 311 -24.19 -2.26 44.64
C PRO A 311 -25.32 -1.38 45.22
N ASP A 312 -26.09 -1.92 46.17
CA ASP A 312 -27.22 -1.24 46.81
C ASP A 312 -26.83 -0.02 47.64
N MET A 313 -25.54 0.11 48.00
CA MET A 313 -25.01 1.30 48.68
C MET A 313 -24.95 2.51 47.74
N TYR A 314 -24.91 2.29 46.43
CA TYR A 314 -24.68 3.31 45.42
C TYR A 314 -25.84 3.48 44.46
N VAL A 315 -26.68 2.46 44.28
CA VAL A 315 -27.83 2.47 43.37
C VAL A 315 -29.13 2.33 44.14
N SER A 316 -30.13 3.15 43.80
CA SER A 316 -31.49 3.07 44.31
C SER A 316 -32.43 2.45 43.26
N LEU A 317 -32.78 1.17 43.43
CA LEU A 317 -33.75 0.48 42.57
C LEU A 317 -35.11 1.20 42.48
N PRO A 318 -35.69 1.74 43.58
CA PRO A 318 -36.93 2.51 43.49
C PRO A 318 -36.83 3.76 42.61
N ASN A 319 -35.66 4.40 42.57
CA ASN A 319 -35.45 5.57 41.71
C ASN A 319 -35.30 5.18 40.23
N ILE A 320 -34.80 3.98 39.93
CA ILE A 320 -34.81 3.43 38.57
C ILE A 320 -36.24 3.19 38.10
N GLU A 321 -37.08 2.59 38.94
CA GLU A 321 -38.49 2.35 38.60
C GLU A 321 -39.21 3.68 38.33
N ARG A 322 -39.00 4.70 39.17
CA ARG A 322 -39.57 6.05 38.94
C ARG A 322 -39.05 6.68 37.65
N LEU A 323 -37.76 6.53 37.36
CA LEU A 323 -37.16 7.04 36.13
C LEU A 323 -37.82 6.41 34.90
N LEU A 324 -37.99 5.09 34.90
CA LEU A 324 -38.63 4.33 33.81
C LEU A 324 -40.14 4.58 33.68
N GLN A 325 -40.83 4.95 34.77
CA GLN A 325 -42.24 5.34 34.73
C GLN A 325 -42.44 6.76 34.21
N LYS A 326 -41.46 7.64 34.45
CA LYS A 326 -41.52 9.06 34.08
C LYS A 326 -41.11 9.31 32.63
N TYR A 327 -40.16 8.54 32.12
CA TYR A 327 -39.60 8.71 30.77
C TYR A 327 -39.70 7.40 29.98
N ASP A 328 -40.07 7.52 28.70
CA ASP A 328 -40.13 6.40 27.76
C ASP A 328 -38.72 5.95 27.33
N LEU A 329 -37.92 5.44 28.28
CA LEU A 329 -36.51 5.09 28.06
C LEU A 329 -36.32 3.74 27.37
N LEU A 330 -37.35 2.89 27.29
CA LEU A 330 -37.23 1.52 26.81
C LEU A 330 -38.20 1.23 25.67
N VAL A 331 -37.72 0.50 24.66
CA VAL A 331 -38.51 -0.06 23.56
C VAL A 331 -38.62 -1.58 23.77
N PRO A 332 -39.82 -2.10 24.05
CA PRO A 332 -40.03 -3.53 24.22
C PRO A 332 -40.27 -4.24 22.88
N TYR A 333 -39.75 -5.45 22.75
CA TYR A 333 -40.01 -6.41 21.67
C TYR A 333 -40.47 -7.74 22.27
N VAL A 334 -41.45 -8.39 21.64
CA VAL A 334 -41.93 -9.70 22.07
C VAL A 334 -40.84 -10.74 21.84
N ASN A 335 -40.53 -11.53 22.87
CA ASN A 335 -39.56 -12.60 22.78
C ASN A 335 -40.21 -13.82 22.08
N ALA A 336 -40.26 -13.78 20.75
CA ALA A 336 -40.82 -14.84 19.89
C ALA A 336 -39.73 -15.44 18.97
N ASP A 337 -40.02 -16.59 18.35
CA ASP A 337 -39.10 -17.24 17.40
C ASP A 337 -38.83 -16.37 16.15
N ASP A 338 -39.78 -15.48 15.79
CA ASP A 338 -39.64 -14.44 14.75
C ASP A 338 -39.19 -13.08 15.34
N SER A 339 -38.52 -13.08 16.50
CA SER A 339 -38.02 -11.85 17.11
C SER A 339 -36.92 -11.19 16.27
N LEU A 340 -36.74 -9.88 16.50
CA LEU A 340 -35.66 -9.10 15.92
C LEU A 340 -34.31 -9.81 16.07
N LEU A 341 -33.97 -10.32 17.26
CA LEU A 341 -32.72 -11.05 17.50
C LEU A 341 -32.59 -12.34 16.70
N SER A 342 -33.68 -13.08 16.53
CA SER A 342 -33.68 -14.31 15.73
C SER A 342 -33.33 -14.03 14.27
N ALA A 343 -33.95 -12.99 13.69
CA ALA A 343 -33.66 -12.54 12.34
C ALA A 343 -32.20 -12.08 12.19
N LEU A 344 -31.71 -11.28 13.14
CA LEU A 344 -30.35 -10.74 13.13
C LEU A 344 -29.29 -11.82 13.31
N ARG A 345 -29.54 -12.79 14.19
CA ARG A 345 -28.69 -13.96 14.36
C ARG A 345 -28.64 -14.77 13.08
N SER A 346 -29.79 -15.01 12.43
CA SER A 346 -29.86 -15.72 11.16
C SER A 346 -29.03 -15.04 10.07
N VAL A 347 -29.17 -13.71 9.92
CA VAL A 347 -28.37 -12.92 8.98
C VAL A 347 -26.88 -13.01 9.32
N GLY A 348 -26.51 -12.81 10.59
CA GLY A 348 -25.12 -12.91 11.04
C GLY A 348 -24.52 -14.29 10.79
N THR A 349 -25.24 -15.36 11.07
CA THR A 349 -24.80 -16.75 10.86
C THR A 349 -24.58 -17.01 9.37
N GLN A 350 -25.52 -16.58 8.51
CA GLN A 350 -25.37 -16.71 7.06
C GLN A 350 -24.16 -15.94 6.52
N MET A 351 -23.90 -14.72 7.03
CA MET A 351 -22.72 -13.94 6.66
C MET A 351 -21.41 -14.63 7.07
N VAL A 352 -21.34 -15.16 8.29
CA VAL A 352 -20.16 -15.89 8.80
C VAL A 352 -19.92 -17.18 8.01
N GLU A 353 -20.98 -17.93 7.71
CA GLU A 353 -20.91 -19.13 6.89
C GLU A 353 -20.46 -18.83 5.47
N ARG A 354 -21.04 -17.80 4.84
CA ARG A 354 -20.61 -17.37 3.51
C ARG A 354 -19.15 -16.93 3.48
N LEU A 355 -18.70 -16.19 4.51
CA LEU A 355 -17.30 -15.78 4.63
C LEU A 355 -16.35 -16.99 4.77
N ARG A 356 -16.77 -18.02 5.53
CA ARG A 356 -16.03 -19.28 5.67
C ARG A 356 -15.93 -20.02 4.33
N ASN A 357 -17.04 -20.14 3.60
CA ASN A 357 -17.06 -20.78 2.29
C ASN A 357 -16.16 -20.05 1.28
N LEU A 358 -16.17 -18.72 1.27
CA LEU A 358 -15.27 -17.92 0.42
C LEU A 358 -13.80 -18.17 0.74
N TYR A 359 -13.43 -18.32 2.01
CA TYR A 359 -12.08 -18.69 2.41
C TYR A 359 -11.70 -20.09 1.90
N ASP A 360 -12.56 -21.09 2.13
CA ASP A 360 -12.26 -22.47 1.79
C ASP A 360 -12.14 -22.69 0.27
N GLU A 361 -12.98 -22.01 -0.51
CA GLU A 361 -13.02 -22.12 -1.97
C GLU A 361 -11.96 -21.24 -2.68
N TYR A 362 -11.77 -19.99 -2.23
CA TYR A 362 -10.99 -18.99 -2.97
C TYR A 362 -9.67 -18.58 -2.32
N ARG A 363 -9.23 -19.22 -1.23
CA ARG A 363 -7.90 -18.89 -0.64
C ARG A 363 -6.79 -18.99 -1.70
N LEU A 364 -5.90 -18.00 -1.70
CA LEU A 364 -4.74 -17.93 -2.60
C LEU A 364 -5.08 -17.82 -4.11
N THR A 365 -6.31 -17.45 -4.47
CA THR A 365 -6.75 -17.35 -5.88
C THR A 365 -6.57 -15.97 -6.51
N GLY A 366 -6.72 -14.90 -5.73
CA GLY A 366 -6.81 -13.54 -6.27
C GLY A 366 -8.12 -13.26 -7.01
N ASP A 367 -9.15 -14.09 -6.83
CA ASP A 367 -10.46 -13.92 -7.48
C ASP A 367 -11.09 -12.57 -7.09
N SER A 368 -11.43 -11.76 -8.08
CA SER A 368 -11.91 -10.40 -7.86
C SER A 368 -13.29 -10.36 -7.23
N THR A 369 -14.17 -11.27 -7.63
CA THR A 369 -15.56 -11.34 -7.13
C THR A 369 -15.55 -11.84 -5.69
N ALA A 370 -14.86 -12.96 -5.42
CA ALA A 370 -14.75 -13.50 -4.08
C ALA A 370 -14.02 -12.52 -3.12
N THR A 371 -13.01 -11.80 -3.60
CA THR A 371 -12.31 -10.78 -2.81
C THR A 371 -13.27 -9.68 -2.34
N TRP A 372 -14.06 -9.10 -3.25
CA TRP A 372 -14.98 -8.01 -2.89
C TRP A 372 -16.15 -8.50 -2.04
N GLU A 373 -16.63 -9.71 -2.29
CA GLU A 373 -17.66 -10.34 -1.47
C GLU A 373 -17.16 -10.57 -0.04
N ALA A 374 -15.97 -11.16 0.12
CA ALA A 374 -15.35 -11.37 1.43
C ALA A 374 -15.12 -10.03 2.15
N TYR A 375 -14.61 -9.02 1.45
CA TYR A 375 -14.34 -7.71 2.02
C TYR A 375 -15.62 -7.02 2.49
N THR A 376 -16.69 -7.12 1.71
CA THR A 376 -18.00 -6.59 2.08
C THR A 376 -18.52 -7.32 3.31
N LEU A 377 -18.49 -8.65 3.35
CA LEU A 377 -18.95 -9.45 4.48
C LEU A 377 -18.16 -9.16 5.76
N GLU A 378 -16.83 -9.05 5.67
CA GLU A 378 -16.00 -8.64 6.81
C GLU A 378 -16.43 -7.27 7.32
N LEU A 379 -16.54 -6.25 6.45
CA LEU A 379 -17.00 -4.93 6.87
C LEU A 379 -18.41 -4.93 7.47
N CYS A 380 -19.32 -5.76 6.94
CA CYS A 380 -20.67 -5.92 7.47
C CYS A 380 -20.65 -6.49 8.89
N LEU A 381 -19.92 -7.58 9.10
CA LEU A 381 -19.81 -8.24 10.41
C LEU A 381 -19.13 -7.35 11.44
N GLU A 382 -18.05 -6.66 11.03
CA GLU A 382 -17.35 -5.69 11.88
C GLU A 382 -18.25 -4.51 12.23
N LYS A 383 -18.98 -3.96 11.26
CA LYS A 383 -19.95 -2.91 11.53
C LYS A 383 -21.03 -3.42 12.46
N MET A 384 -21.72 -4.49 12.09
CA MET A 384 -22.80 -5.10 12.83
C MET A 384 -22.43 -5.32 14.31
N LEU A 385 -21.28 -5.95 14.59
CA LEU A 385 -20.89 -6.35 15.95
C LEU A 385 -20.04 -5.32 16.69
N TRP A 386 -19.30 -4.45 15.99
CA TRP A 386 -18.25 -3.62 16.58
C TRP A 386 -18.37 -2.11 16.34
N GLY A 387 -19.39 -1.60 15.64
CA GLY A 387 -19.52 -0.14 15.44
C GLY A 387 -18.75 0.41 14.24
N ARG A 388 -17.61 -0.21 13.95
CA ARG A 388 -16.57 0.36 13.07
C ARG A 388 -15.74 -0.74 12.44
N PRO A 389 -15.17 -0.50 11.25
CA PRO A 389 -14.23 -1.44 10.67
C PRO A 389 -13.00 -1.58 11.57
N ALA A 390 -12.34 -2.74 11.52
CA ALA A 390 -11.13 -2.98 12.26
C ALA A 390 -9.96 -2.14 11.72
N SER A 391 -9.90 -1.94 10.41
CA SER A 391 -8.90 -1.10 9.76
C SER A 391 -9.40 0.34 9.55
N PRO A 392 -8.64 1.38 9.96
CA PRO A 392 -8.96 2.76 9.64
C PRO A 392 -8.98 3.06 8.14
N SER A 393 -8.21 2.32 7.34
CA SER A 393 -8.18 2.45 5.88
C SER A 393 -9.48 2.01 5.21
N SER A 394 -10.33 1.29 5.93
CA SER A 394 -11.61 0.79 5.44
C SER A 394 -12.78 1.71 5.80
N ASN A 395 -12.53 2.83 6.51
CA ASN A 395 -13.58 3.75 6.93
C ASN A 395 -14.37 4.34 5.75
N GLU A 396 -13.68 4.75 4.68
CA GLU A 396 -14.33 5.32 3.49
C GLU A 396 -15.33 4.34 2.87
N GLN A 397 -14.95 3.07 2.79
CA GLN A 397 -15.77 1.99 2.23
C GLN A 397 -16.85 1.53 3.21
N ALA A 398 -16.59 1.58 4.51
CA ALA A 398 -17.58 1.22 5.53
C ALA A 398 -18.72 2.25 5.65
N VAL A 399 -18.54 3.49 5.17
CA VAL A 399 -19.59 4.54 5.16
C VAL A 399 -20.73 4.21 4.19
N THR A 400 -20.47 3.44 3.13
CA THR A 400 -21.50 3.07 2.15
C THR A 400 -22.34 1.86 2.57
N ILE A 401 -21.77 0.99 3.42
CA ILE A 401 -22.37 -0.28 3.89
C ILE A 401 -23.21 -0.08 5.17
N GLY A 402 -22.92 0.95 5.95
CA GLY A 402 -23.58 1.21 7.23
C GLY A 402 -23.48 2.67 7.64
N PRO A 403 -24.16 3.10 8.71
CA PRO A 403 -24.12 4.49 9.11
C PRO A 403 -22.74 4.81 9.67
N GLY A 404 -21.97 5.57 8.91
CA GLY A 404 -20.73 6.15 9.37
C GLY A 404 -21.00 7.42 10.15
N ALA A 405 -20.21 7.67 11.20
CA ALA A 405 -20.17 8.95 11.90
C ALA A 405 -19.81 10.15 11.00
N VAL A 406 -19.36 9.89 9.76
CA VAL A 406 -18.77 10.88 8.85
C VAL A 406 -19.79 11.44 7.85
N SER A 407 -20.90 10.74 7.55
CA SER A 407 -21.96 11.29 6.70
C SER A 407 -23.29 10.52 6.86
N LEU A 408 -24.23 11.14 7.57
CA LEU A 408 -25.63 10.69 7.68
C LEU A 408 -26.38 10.77 6.34
N MET A 409 -26.04 11.75 5.48
CA MET A 409 -26.71 11.99 4.20
C MET A 409 -26.29 11.02 3.10
N ASN A 410 -25.07 10.48 3.17
CA ASN A 410 -24.51 9.57 2.14
C ASN A 410 -24.56 8.10 2.55
N CYS A 411 -25.15 7.78 3.71
CA CYS A 411 -25.30 6.42 4.17
C CYS A 411 -26.64 5.83 3.74
N ARG A 412 -26.59 4.69 3.04
CA ARG A 412 -27.79 3.97 2.60
C ARG A 412 -28.57 3.32 3.74
N THR A 413 -27.91 2.89 4.81
CA THR A 413 -28.62 2.43 6.02
C THR A 413 -29.46 3.55 6.65
N GLY A 414 -29.03 4.81 6.51
CA GLY A 414 -29.83 5.98 6.92
C GLY A 414 -31.06 6.22 6.05
N GLN A 415 -31.06 5.78 4.79
CA GLN A 415 -32.17 5.94 3.84
C GLN A 415 -33.12 4.73 3.81
N PHE A 416 -32.59 3.51 3.96
CA PHE A 416 -33.34 2.26 3.76
C PHE A 416 -33.53 1.42 5.04
N GLY A 417 -32.96 1.84 6.17
CA GLY A 417 -32.99 1.07 7.42
C GLY A 417 -31.86 0.03 7.53
N PHE A 418 -31.90 -0.76 8.61
CA PHE A 418 -30.83 -1.61 9.14
C PHE A 418 -30.05 -2.39 8.07
N LEU A 419 -28.71 -2.21 8.03
CA LEU A 419 -27.74 -2.88 7.15
C LEU A 419 -28.22 -3.00 5.69
N ALA A 420 -28.46 -1.86 5.04
CA ALA A 420 -28.69 -1.82 3.60
C ALA A 420 -27.39 -2.15 2.85
N LEU A 421 -27.26 -3.40 2.40
CA LEU A 421 -26.16 -3.87 1.56
C LEU A 421 -26.54 -3.67 0.09
N GLU A 422 -25.79 -2.84 -0.62
CA GLU A 422 -25.75 -2.97 -2.08
C GLU A 422 -24.50 -3.75 -2.48
N PRO A 423 -24.61 -4.67 -3.47
CA PRO A 423 -23.44 -5.35 -4.02
C PRO A 423 -22.48 -4.30 -4.58
N TRP A 424 -21.23 -4.30 -4.12
CA TRP A 424 -20.22 -3.38 -4.65
C TRP A 424 -19.87 -3.77 -6.10
N ILE A 425 -19.93 -2.80 -7.02
CA ILE A 425 -19.86 -3.04 -8.47
C ILE A 425 -18.43 -2.84 -9.04
N TYR A 426 -17.50 -2.24 -8.29
CA TYR A 426 -16.14 -1.98 -8.79
C TYR A 426 -15.24 -3.22 -8.68
N ARG A 427 -15.29 -4.11 -9.68
CA ARG A 427 -14.53 -5.39 -9.72
C ARG A 427 -13.11 -5.28 -10.29
N ASP A 428 -12.76 -4.14 -10.89
CA ASP A 428 -11.51 -4.02 -11.68
C ASP A 428 -10.26 -3.73 -10.85
N ARG A 429 -10.41 -3.39 -9.57
CA ARG A 429 -9.28 -3.11 -8.66
C ARG A 429 -9.47 -3.82 -7.32
N PRO A 430 -8.39 -4.26 -6.67
CA PRO A 430 -8.48 -4.85 -5.35
C PRO A 430 -8.88 -3.81 -4.28
N PRO A 431 -9.42 -4.24 -3.13
CA PRO A 431 -9.53 -3.41 -1.94
C PRO A 431 -8.19 -2.79 -1.51
N PRO A 432 -8.17 -1.79 -0.60
CA PRO A 432 -6.96 -1.04 -0.26
C PRO A 432 -5.81 -1.94 0.23
N LEU A 433 -4.86 -2.25 -0.66
CA LEU A 433 -3.77 -3.21 -0.37
C LEU A 433 -2.83 -2.78 0.75
N LYS A 434 -2.83 -1.48 1.10
CA LYS A 434 -2.08 -0.92 2.23
C LYS A 434 -2.49 -1.51 3.59
N ILE A 435 -3.65 -2.17 3.66
CA ILE A 435 -4.10 -2.92 4.83
C ILE A 435 -3.11 -4.05 5.17
N TRP A 436 -2.57 -4.73 4.14
CA TRP A 436 -1.70 -5.90 4.32
C TRP A 436 -0.26 -5.64 3.90
N LEU A 437 -0.03 -4.74 2.94
CA LEU A 437 1.25 -4.58 2.25
C LEU A 437 1.80 -3.16 2.40
N LYS A 438 3.09 -3.08 2.77
CA LYS A 438 3.82 -1.80 2.87
C LYS A 438 4.68 -1.49 1.63
N SER A 439 5.12 -2.54 0.92
CA SER A 439 6.02 -2.40 -0.24
C SER A 439 5.24 -2.09 -1.52
N LYS A 440 5.66 -1.04 -2.24
CA LYS A 440 5.10 -0.70 -3.57
C LYS A 440 5.25 -1.86 -4.56
N THR A 441 6.37 -2.59 -4.51
CA THR A 441 6.60 -3.76 -5.37
C THR A 441 5.64 -4.90 -5.05
N ALA A 442 5.33 -5.13 -3.77
CA ALA A 442 4.37 -6.16 -3.39
C ALA A 442 2.94 -5.78 -3.80
N ILE A 443 2.58 -4.51 -3.62
CA ILE A 443 1.29 -3.96 -4.07
C ILE A 443 1.11 -4.17 -5.57
N SER A 444 2.10 -3.76 -6.38
CA SER A 444 2.01 -3.91 -7.83
C SER A 444 1.93 -5.37 -8.30
N LYS A 445 2.63 -6.30 -7.63
CA LYS A 445 2.50 -7.74 -7.92
C LYS A 445 1.08 -8.24 -7.69
N VAL A 446 0.45 -7.83 -6.58
CA VAL A 446 -0.93 -8.19 -6.29
C VAL A 446 -1.89 -7.54 -7.29
N GLU A 447 -1.72 -6.27 -7.63
CA GLU A 447 -2.54 -5.59 -8.65
C GLU A 447 -2.44 -6.28 -10.02
N THR A 448 -1.24 -6.71 -10.40
CA THR A 448 -1.03 -7.43 -11.68
C THR A 448 -1.65 -8.83 -11.65
N PHE A 449 -1.57 -9.53 -10.52
CA PHE A 449 -2.15 -10.86 -10.33
C PHE A 449 -3.69 -10.84 -10.25
N TYR A 450 -4.24 -9.83 -9.59
CA TYR A 450 -5.65 -9.73 -9.21
C TYR A 450 -6.64 -9.93 -10.37
N GLY A 451 -7.69 -10.72 -10.12
CA GLY A 451 -8.76 -10.99 -11.07
C GLY A 451 -8.41 -11.96 -12.21
N PHE A 452 -7.18 -12.51 -12.26
CA PHE A 452 -6.84 -13.51 -13.28
C PHE A 452 -7.68 -14.79 -13.15
N HIS A 453 -7.94 -15.22 -11.91
CA HIS A 453 -8.72 -16.42 -11.61
C HIS A 453 -10.11 -16.41 -12.27
N ASN A 454 -10.74 -15.24 -12.39
CA ASN A 454 -12.07 -15.08 -13.00
C ASN A 454 -12.11 -15.41 -14.51
N PHE A 455 -10.95 -15.63 -15.15
CA PHE A 455 -10.86 -16.01 -16.56
C PHE A 455 -10.59 -17.51 -16.77
N LEU A 456 -10.42 -18.31 -15.71
CA LEU A 456 -10.10 -19.74 -15.85
C LEU A 456 -11.22 -20.53 -16.56
N ASP A 457 -12.47 -20.13 -16.35
CA ASP A 457 -13.64 -20.72 -17.03
C ASP A 457 -13.93 -20.11 -18.41
N SER A 458 -13.08 -19.18 -18.89
CA SER A 458 -13.24 -18.51 -20.18
C SER A 458 -12.54 -19.25 -21.32
N THR A 459 -12.77 -18.81 -22.56
CA THR A 459 -12.12 -19.41 -23.73
C THR A 459 -10.61 -19.15 -23.72
N CYS A 460 -9.84 -20.01 -24.41
CA CYS A 460 -8.38 -19.88 -24.50
C CYS A 460 -7.94 -18.51 -25.04
N GLU A 461 -8.73 -17.87 -25.91
CA GLU A 461 -8.44 -16.53 -26.41
C GLU A 461 -8.53 -15.47 -25.31
N MET A 462 -9.59 -15.50 -24.50
CA MET A 462 -9.80 -14.54 -23.41
C MET A 462 -8.80 -14.74 -22.27
N LEU A 463 -8.58 -16.00 -21.86
CA LEU A 463 -7.58 -16.36 -20.86
C LEU A 463 -6.17 -15.99 -21.34
N GLY A 464 -5.84 -16.33 -22.58
CA GLY A 464 -4.58 -16.01 -23.22
C GLY A 464 -4.33 -14.50 -23.31
N LYS A 465 -5.36 -13.74 -23.66
CA LYS A 465 -5.30 -12.28 -23.73
C LYS A 465 -4.86 -11.69 -22.39
N GLN A 466 -5.51 -12.13 -21.31
CA GLN A 466 -5.19 -11.68 -19.95
C GLN A 466 -3.83 -12.17 -19.47
N PHE A 467 -3.47 -13.41 -19.80
CA PHE A 467 -2.15 -13.98 -19.50
C PHE A 467 -1.04 -13.09 -20.05
N ILE A 468 -1.05 -12.82 -21.36
CA ILE A 468 0.00 -12.03 -22.03
C ILE A 468 0.06 -10.61 -21.48
N LYS A 469 -1.09 -9.98 -21.23
CA LYS A 469 -1.15 -8.63 -20.66
C LYS A 469 -0.49 -8.58 -19.28
N LYS A 470 -0.91 -9.46 -18.36
CA LYS A 470 -0.37 -9.52 -16.98
C LYS A 470 1.09 -9.93 -16.95
N PHE A 471 1.50 -10.86 -17.81
CA PHE A 471 2.90 -11.27 -17.97
C PHE A 471 3.79 -10.09 -18.40
N LEU A 472 3.36 -9.32 -19.42
CA LEU A 472 4.10 -8.16 -19.89
C LEU A 472 4.11 -7.03 -18.86
N GLU A 473 3.01 -6.83 -18.14
CA GLU A 473 2.90 -5.80 -17.09
C GLU A 473 3.83 -6.10 -15.91
N ASP A 474 3.82 -7.32 -15.40
CA ASP A 474 4.69 -7.76 -14.32
C ASP A 474 6.18 -7.71 -14.74
N SER A 475 6.47 -8.10 -15.98
CA SER A 475 7.82 -8.00 -16.56
C SER A 475 8.27 -6.54 -16.74
N PHE A 476 7.34 -5.63 -17.06
CA PHE A 476 7.63 -4.20 -17.19
C PHE A 476 7.92 -3.58 -15.82
N VAL A 477 7.06 -3.82 -14.82
CA VAL A 477 7.21 -3.23 -13.48
C VAL A 477 8.44 -3.78 -12.74
N SER A 478 8.75 -5.06 -12.91
CA SER A 478 9.95 -5.67 -12.30
C SER A 478 11.25 -5.10 -12.86
N GLN A 479 11.22 -4.44 -14.03
CA GLN A 479 12.37 -3.83 -14.68
C GLN A 479 12.29 -2.30 -14.60
N SER A 480 12.83 -1.73 -13.52
CA SER A 480 12.88 -0.29 -13.22
C SER A 480 13.60 0.61 -14.25
N VAL A 481 13.99 0.07 -15.41
CA VAL A 481 14.86 0.71 -16.41
C VAL A 481 14.08 1.07 -17.70
N LEU A 482 12.84 0.61 -17.85
CA LEU A 482 12.04 0.91 -19.04
C LEU A 482 11.39 2.30 -18.91
N PRO A 483 11.65 3.25 -19.83
CA PRO A 483 11.07 4.58 -19.79
C PRO A 483 9.60 4.58 -20.26
N GLY A 484 8.77 5.44 -19.67
CA GLY A 484 7.39 5.68 -20.10
C GLY A 484 6.33 4.86 -19.35
N SER A 485 5.08 4.89 -19.84
CA SER A 485 3.99 4.11 -19.24
C SER A 485 3.89 2.70 -19.84
N TYR A 486 3.36 1.74 -19.07
CA TYR A 486 3.08 0.40 -19.59
C TYR A 486 2.16 0.44 -20.83
N ASN A 487 1.23 1.38 -20.88
CA ASN A 487 0.32 1.53 -22.01
C ASN A 487 1.08 1.91 -23.30
N ASP A 488 2.06 2.81 -23.22
CA ASP A 488 2.89 3.20 -24.36
C ASP A 488 3.74 2.02 -24.86
N PHE A 489 4.31 1.27 -23.92
CA PHE A 489 5.06 0.04 -24.19
C PHE A 489 4.17 -1.01 -24.87
N PHE A 490 2.96 -1.23 -24.35
CA PHE A 490 2.02 -2.21 -24.92
C PHE A 490 1.56 -1.82 -26.33
N GLN A 491 1.24 -0.54 -26.55
CA GLN A 491 0.91 -0.02 -27.90
C GLN A 491 2.08 -0.17 -28.89
N HIS A 492 3.33 -0.05 -28.42
CA HIS A 492 4.50 -0.31 -29.25
C HIS A 492 4.56 -1.76 -29.75
N LEU A 493 4.22 -2.72 -28.88
CA LEU A 493 4.18 -4.13 -29.22
C LEU A 493 3.07 -4.46 -30.23
N GLN A 494 1.99 -3.68 -30.23
CA GLN A 494 0.91 -3.74 -31.22
C GLN A 494 1.25 -3.03 -32.55
N GLY A 495 2.41 -2.37 -32.64
CA GLY A 495 2.85 -1.69 -33.86
C GLY A 495 2.13 -0.38 -34.14
N GLN A 496 1.54 0.24 -33.11
CA GLN A 496 0.89 1.54 -33.23
C GLN A 496 1.91 2.61 -33.69
N PRO A 497 1.67 3.33 -34.79
CA PRO A 497 2.64 4.26 -35.38
C PRO A 497 2.97 5.47 -34.50
N ASN A 498 2.10 5.78 -33.53
CA ASN A 498 2.23 6.93 -32.63
C ASN A 498 2.77 6.58 -31.23
N SER A 499 3.24 5.35 -30.99
CA SER A 499 3.79 5.01 -29.67
C SER A 499 5.06 5.84 -29.39
N PRO A 500 5.16 6.52 -28.23
CA PRO A 500 6.36 7.27 -27.84
C PRO A 500 7.54 6.35 -27.48
N TYR A 501 7.29 5.04 -27.33
CA TYR A 501 8.31 4.05 -26.99
C TYR A 501 9.22 3.76 -28.19
N LYS A 502 10.54 3.81 -27.99
CA LYS A 502 11.55 3.52 -29.03
C LYS A 502 12.37 2.30 -28.63
N GLY A 503 12.49 1.32 -29.52
CA GLY A 503 13.50 0.28 -29.42
C GLY A 503 13.80 -0.39 -30.76
N PHE A 504 14.75 -1.31 -30.73
CA PHE A 504 15.35 -1.91 -31.92
C PHE A 504 14.80 -3.30 -32.15
N SER A 505 14.34 -3.57 -33.38
CA SER A 505 14.04 -4.93 -33.81
C SER A 505 15.35 -5.65 -34.10
N ILE A 506 15.59 -6.79 -33.45
CA ILE A 506 16.83 -7.57 -33.63
C ILE A 506 16.63 -8.82 -34.51
N GLY A 507 15.43 -9.05 -35.02
CA GLY A 507 15.12 -10.18 -35.89
C GLY A 507 13.62 -10.49 -35.96
N ASN A 508 13.31 -11.61 -36.61
CA ASN A 508 11.96 -12.13 -36.80
C ASN A 508 11.80 -13.45 -36.03
N MET A 509 10.61 -13.71 -35.48
CA MET A 509 10.28 -14.97 -34.80
C MET A 509 8.82 -15.35 -35.06
N SER A 510 8.54 -16.64 -35.20
CA SER A 510 7.15 -17.12 -35.30
C SER A 510 6.43 -16.96 -33.97
N ARG A 511 5.10 -16.93 -33.99
CA ARG A 511 4.29 -16.83 -32.75
C ARG A 511 4.39 -18.12 -31.95
N GLU A 512 4.53 -19.25 -32.64
CA GLU A 512 4.66 -20.60 -32.10
C GLU A 512 5.98 -20.76 -31.34
N ASP A 513 7.10 -20.26 -31.89
CA ASP A 513 8.40 -20.30 -31.22
C ASP A 513 8.40 -19.49 -29.91
N ILE A 514 7.72 -18.34 -29.90
CA ILE A 514 7.58 -17.55 -28.68
C ILE A 514 6.69 -18.26 -27.67
N ALA A 515 5.57 -18.83 -28.11
CA ALA A 515 4.70 -19.59 -27.23
C ALA A 515 5.47 -20.74 -26.58
N MET A 516 6.25 -21.50 -27.35
CA MET A 516 7.12 -22.56 -26.84
C MET A 516 8.15 -22.04 -25.83
N ARG A 517 8.88 -20.96 -26.15
CA ARG A 517 9.84 -20.35 -25.19
C ARG A 517 9.19 -19.86 -23.90
N LEU A 518 7.95 -19.40 -23.98
CA LEU A 518 7.17 -18.97 -22.82
C LEU A 518 6.65 -20.16 -22.00
N THR A 519 6.36 -21.31 -22.62
CA THR A 519 6.03 -22.54 -21.86
C THR A 519 7.20 -23.07 -21.04
N GLU A 520 8.44 -22.85 -21.50
CA GLU A 520 9.66 -23.25 -20.78
C GLU A 520 9.98 -22.38 -19.54
N MET A 521 9.13 -21.40 -19.20
CA MET A 521 9.30 -20.44 -18.12
C MET A 521 9.31 -20.98 -16.69
N GLY A 522 9.19 -22.30 -16.47
CA GLY A 522 9.20 -22.94 -15.14
C GLY A 522 10.48 -22.76 -14.30
N SER A 523 11.29 -21.74 -14.56
CA SER A 523 12.51 -21.41 -13.82
C SER A 523 12.22 -20.79 -12.44
N PRO A 524 13.03 -21.09 -11.41
CA PRO A 524 12.97 -20.47 -10.08
C PRO A 524 13.15 -18.94 -10.07
N ARG A 525 13.64 -18.34 -11.17
CA ARG A 525 13.89 -16.90 -11.30
C ARG A 525 12.80 -16.13 -12.06
N ALA A 526 11.75 -16.81 -12.51
CA ALA A 526 10.58 -16.13 -13.05
C ALA A 526 9.84 -15.38 -11.94
N SER A 527 9.06 -14.35 -12.30
CA SER A 527 8.26 -13.64 -11.32
C SER A 527 7.19 -14.56 -10.73
N LYS A 528 6.99 -14.43 -9.42
CA LYS A 528 5.96 -15.19 -8.68
C LYS A 528 4.56 -15.04 -9.27
N VAL A 529 4.24 -13.89 -9.87
CA VAL A 529 2.94 -13.68 -10.53
C VAL A 529 2.77 -14.61 -11.72
N CYS A 530 3.79 -14.67 -12.59
CA CYS A 530 3.78 -15.52 -13.77
C CYS A 530 3.76 -17.00 -13.41
N ILE A 531 4.58 -17.43 -12.43
CA ILE A 531 4.58 -18.82 -11.93
C ILE A 531 3.18 -19.20 -11.45
N ARG A 532 2.55 -18.34 -10.64
CA ARG A 532 1.23 -18.61 -10.07
C ARG A 532 0.13 -18.71 -11.14
N ILE A 533 0.21 -17.85 -12.15
CA ILE A 533 -0.73 -17.88 -13.27
C ILE A 533 -0.59 -19.18 -14.08
N ILE A 534 0.64 -19.62 -14.34
CA ILE A 534 0.92 -20.90 -15.03
C ILE A 534 0.37 -22.08 -14.21
N GLU A 535 0.55 -22.07 -12.90
CA GLU A 535 -0.02 -23.08 -12.00
C GLU A 535 -1.54 -23.17 -12.13
N PHE A 536 -2.26 -22.04 -12.22
CA PHE A 536 -3.72 -22.07 -12.40
C PHE A 536 -4.15 -22.64 -13.76
N ILE A 537 -3.48 -22.25 -14.84
CA ILE A 537 -3.76 -22.80 -16.17
C ILE A 537 -3.55 -24.32 -16.17
N THR A 538 -2.47 -24.77 -15.53
CA THR A 538 -2.14 -26.19 -15.41
C THR A 538 -3.16 -26.93 -14.54
N LEU A 539 -3.60 -26.35 -13.42
CA LEU A 539 -4.62 -26.95 -12.54
C LEU A 539 -6.01 -27.02 -13.21
N ALA A 540 -6.29 -26.12 -14.14
CA ALA A 540 -7.50 -26.11 -14.96
C ALA A 540 -7.44 -27.10 -16.15
N ASP A 541 -6.37 -27.91 -16.27
CA ASP A 541 -6.15 -28.88 -17.35
C ASP A 541 -6.13 -28.24 -18.75
N LEU A 542 -5.67 -26.98 -18.84
CA LEU A 542 -5.55 -26.25 -20.10
C LEU A 542 -4.12 -26.32 -20.64
N GLN A 543 -3.99 -26.48 -21.97
CA GLN A 543 -2.70 -26.48 -22.63
C GLN A 543 -2.10 -25.07 -22.65
N LEU A 544 -1.04 -24.87 -21.86
CA LEU A 544 -0.38 -23.56 -21.69
C LEU A 544 0.08 -22.96 -23.03
N GLN A 545 0.58 -23.78 -23.95
CA GLN A 545 1.02 -23.32 -25.27
C GLN A 545 -0.11 -22.68 -26.06
N ASP A 546 -1.29 -23.31 -26.06
CA ASP A 546 -2.46 -22.85 -26.80
C ASP A 546 -3.01 -21.55 -26.21
N VAL A 547 -3.02 -21.44 -24.88
CA VAL A 547 -3.41 -20.21 -24.16
C VAL A 547 -2.46 -19.07 -24.52
N ILE A 548 -1.15 -19.30 -24.51
CA ILE A 548 -0.15 -18.28 -24.86
C ILE A 548 -0.28 -17.84 -26.32
N LEU A 549 -0.37 -18.80 -27.24
CA LEU A 549 -0.49 -18.54 -28.67
C LEU A 549 -1.76 -17.72 -28.97
N SER A 550 -2.90 -18.13 -28.42
CA SER A 550 -4.17 -17.42 -28.54
C SER A 550 -4.07 -16.01 -27.96
N GLY A 551 -3.34 -15.84 -26.85
CA GLY A 551 -3.08 -14.54 -26.23
C GLY A 551 -2.24 -13.58 -27.07
N ILE A 552 -1.22 -14.09 -27.77
CA ILE A 552 -0.38 -13.28 -28.68
C ILE A 552 -1.23 -12.77 -29.85
N ILE A 553 -2.07 -13.63 -30.39
CA ILE A 553 -2.98 -13.33 -31.51
C ILE A 553 -4.04 -12.31 -31.08
N GLU A 554 -4.74 -12.57 -29.98
CA GLU A 554 -5.86 -11.75 -29.49
C GLU A 554 -5.42 -10.36 -29.00
N ASN A 555 -4.19 -10.23 -28.49
CA ASN A 555 -3.61 -8.91 -28.18
C ASN A 555 -3.09 -8.17 -29.41
N GLN A 556 -3.13 -8.78 -30.60
CA GLN A 556 -2.67 -8.23 -31.88
C GLN A 556 -1.20 -7.79 -31.82
N LEU A 557 -0.37 -8.59 -31.16
CA LEU A 557 1.05 -8.27 -31.06
C LEU A 557 1.71 -8.49 -32.43
N VAL A 558 2.45 -7.48 -32.88
CA VAL A 558 3.33 -7.56 -34.07
C VAL A 558 4.80 -7.56 -33.69
N ARG A 559 5.10 -7.24 -32.42
CA ARG A 559 6.42 -7.33 -31.82
C ARG A 559 6.33 -7.98 -30.45
N PHE A 560 7.40 -8.62 -30.03
CA PHE A 560 7.53 -9.18 -28.69
C PHE A 560 8.88 -8.78 -28.08
N PRO A 561 8.95 -8.45 -26.78
CA PRO A 561 10.23 -8.13 -26.14
C PRO A 561 11.15 -9.34 -26.14
N VAL A 562 12.45 -9.10 -26.37
CA VAL A 562 13.44 -10.18 -26.36
C VAL A 562 13.59 -10.71 -24.94
N ILE A 563 13.48 -12.02 -24.80
CA ILE A 563 13.65 -12.72 -23.52
C ILE A 563 15.04 -13.34 -23.47
N GLN A 564 15.77 -13.04 -22.40
CA GLN A 564 16.96 -13.78 -22.00
C GLN A 564 16.55 -14.93 -21.07
N THR A 565 16.79 -16.17 -21.52
CA THR A 565 16.46 -17.41 -20.79
C THR A 565 17.61 -17.99 -19.97
N TRP A 566 18.83 -17.45 -20.15
CA TRP A 566 20.05 -17.91 -19.46
C TRP A 566 20.88 -16.74 -18.97
N ASP A 567 21.38 -16.79 -17.72
CA ASP A 567 22.31 -15.79 -17.19
C ASP A 567 23.75 -16.05 -17.65
N THR A 568 24.67 -15.14 -17.30
CA THR A 568 26.10 -15.27 -17.64
C THR A 568 26.80 -16.43 -16.95
N ALA A 569 26.18 -17.03 -15.94
CA ALA A 569 26.67 -18.19 -15.20
C ALA A 569 26.01 -19.51 -15.68
N GLY A 570 25.22 -19.49 -16.75
CA GLY A 570 24.55 -20.66 -17.31
C GLY A 570 23.32 -21.14 -16.52
N ASN A 571 22.81 -20.33 -15.59
CA ASN A 571 21.55 -20.64 -14.90
C ASN A 571 20.35 -20.21 -15.74
N LYS A 572 19.29 -21.02 -15.74
CA LYS A 572 17.99 -20.62 -16.31
C LYS A 572 17.51 -19.36 -15.62
N THR A 573 17.33 -18.28 -16.38
CA THR A 573 16.78 -17.01 -15.92
C THR A 573 15.63 -16.62 -16.82
N PHE A 574 14.87 -15.60 -16.45
CA PHE A 574 13.87 -15.05 -17.33
C PHE A 574 13.86 -13.54 -17.19
N LYS A 575 14.46 -12.84 -18.16
CA LYS A 575 14.61 -11.38 -18.11
C LYS A 575 14.35 -10.80 -19.50
N LEU A 576 13.41 -9.86 -19.62
CA LEU A 576 13.30 -9.03 -20.83
C LEU A 576 14.55 -8.20 -21.02
N ILE A 577 15.03 -8.11 -22.26
CA ILE A 577 16.14 -7.24 -22.62
C ILE A 577 15.57 -5.86 -22.98
N PRO A 578 15.93 -4.79 -22.26
CA PRO A 578 15.39 -3.46 -22.51
C PRO A 578 15.61 -3.01 -23.95
N ASN A 579 14.58 -2.39 -24.54
CA ASN A 579 14.61 -1.76 -25.87
C ASN A 579 14.99 -2.69 -27.03
N LYS A 580 14.93 -4.02 -26.85
CA LYS A 580 15.12 -5.00 -27.92
C LYS A 580 13.85 -5.81 -28.14
N PHE A 581 13.45 -5.92 -29.40
CA PHE A 581 12.22 -6.59 -29.80
C PHE A 581 12.49 -7.58 -30.94
N VAL A 582 11.65 -8.59 -31.06
CA VAL A 582 11.53 -9.42 -32.28
C VAL A 582 10.23 -9.09 -32.97
N ALA A 583 10.24 -9.02 -34.30
CA ALA A 583 9.02 -8.90 -35.08
C ALA A 583 8.33 -10.27 -35.21
N LEU A 584 7.02 -10.28 -35.05
CA LEU A 584 6.20 -11.49 -35.10
C LEU A 584 5.74 -11.72 -36.54
N CYS A 585 6.21 -12.81 -37.12
CA CYS A 585 5.82 -13.21 -38.48
C CYS A 585 4.51 -14.01 -38.43
N SER A 586 3.60 -13.72 -39.34
CA SER A 586 2.46 -14.60 -39.64
C SER A 586 2.95 -15.77 -40.51
N PRO A 587 2.40 -16.99 -40.39
CA PRO A 587 2.79 -18.14 -41.22
C PRO A 587 2.67 -17.89 -42.74
N ASP A 588 1.85 -16.92 -43.16
CA ASP A 588 1.70 -16.50 -44.57
C ASP A 588 2.85 -15.62 -45.11
N ALA A 589 3.82 -15.25 -44.28
CA ALA A 589 5.05 -14.59 -44.71
C ALA A 589 6.15 -15.61 -45.08
N SER A 590 5.83 -16.91 -45.10
CA SER A 590 6.75 -17.94 -45.56
C SER A 590 6.92 -17.89 -47.07
N ASP A 591 8.19 -17.83 -47.49
CA ASP A 591 8.75 -17.89 -48.84
C ASP A 591 9.04 -16.58 -49.59
N LYS A 592 8.80 -15.37 -49.05
CA LYS A 592 9.32 -14.13 -49.68
C LYS A 592 10.84 -14.00 -49.60
N GLU A 593 11.42 -14.35 -48.46
CA GLU A 593 12.88 -14.34 -48.27
C GLU A 593 13.53 -15.51 -49.03
N GLY A 594 12.92 -16.70 -49.01
CA GLY A 594 13.37 -17.86 -49.80
C GLY A 594 13.27 -17.65 -51.32
N GLU A 595 12.23 -16.99 -51.82
CA GLU A 595 12.13 -16.56 -53.21
C GLU A 595 13.19 -15.50 -53.54
N ALA A 596 13.41 -14.52 -52.66
CA ALA A 596 14.42 -13.47 -52.86
C ALA A 596 15.86 -14.02 -52.87
N GLU A 597 16.17 -15.03 -52.05
CA GLU A 597 17.47 -15.72 -52.04
C GLU A 597 17.69 -16.54 -53.32
N ARG A 598 16.67 -17.29 -53.76
CA ARG A 598 16.69 -18.02 -55.04
C ARG A 598 16.91 -17.07 -56.22
N LEU A 599 16.19 -15.94 -56.24
CA LEU A 599 16.35 -14.91 -57.27
C LEU A 599 17.72 -14.22 -57.20
N THR A 600 18.25 -13.94 -56.02
CA THR A 600 19.59 -13.35 -55.85
C THR A 600 20.65 -14.28 -56.42
N THR A 601 20.54 -15.59 -56.17
CA THR A 601 21.43 -16.61 -56.74
C THR A 601 21.36 -16.62 -58.27
N ALA A 602 20.15 -16.57 -58.84
CA ALA A 602 19.95 -16.51 -60.29
C ALA A 602 20.49 -15.21 -60.91
N ILE A 603 20.37 -14.08 -60.21
CA ILE A 603 20.91 -12.79 -60.66
C ILE A 603 22.43 -12.82 -60.67
N ILE A 604 23.07 -13.38 -59.62
CA ILE A 604 24.55 -13.51 -59.58
C ILE A 604 25.05 -14.35 -60.76
N GLN A 605 24.35 -15.44 -61.10
CA GLN A 605 24.66 -16.25 -62.27
C GLN A 605 24.50 -15.47 -63.59
N GLU A 606 23.42 -14.69 -63.75
CA GLU A 606 23.22 -13.85 -64.94
C GLU A 606 24.23 -12.71 -65.04
N LEU A 607 24.66 -12.12 -63.92
CA LEU A 607 25.71 -11.10 -63.88
C LEU A 607 27.06 -11.66 -64.38
N GLU A 608 27.37 -12.91 -64.06
CA GLU A 608 28.58 -13.60 -64.53
C GLU A 608 28.45 -14.05 -65.98
N LEU A 609 27.32 -14.67 -66.35
CA LEU A 609 27.07 -15.17 -67.71
C LEU A 609 27.12 -14.03 -68.75
N ARG A 610 26.62 -12.84 -68.39
CA ARG A 610 26.66 -11.64 -69.24
C ARG A 610 27.95 -10.81 -69.11
N GLN A 611 28.93 -11.30 -68.35
CA GLN A 611 30.20 -10.61 -68.10
C GLN A 611 30.03 -9.17 -67.54
N LEU A 612 28.97 -8.94 -66.76
CA LEU A 612 28.65 -7.64 -66.16
C LEU A 612 29.50 -7.40 -64.90
N THR A 613 29.65 -8.42 -64.05
CA THR A 613 30.47 -8.37 -62.83
C THR A 613 30.98 -9.79 -62.50
N TYR A 614 32.11 -9.90 -61.81
CA TYR A 614 32.67 -11.19 -61.37
C TYR A 614 31.91 -11.76 -60.15
N ALA A 615 31.31 -12.96 -60.29
CA ALA A 615 30.53 -13.61 -59.22
C ALA A 615 31.32 -13.84 -57.93
N ARG A 616 32.65 -14.04 -58.02
CA ARG A 616 33.54 -14.20 -56.85
C ARG A 616 33.39 -13.08 -55.81
N LYS A 617 32.99 -11.87 -56.24
CA LYS A 617 32.77 -10.74 -55.33
C LYS A 617 31.54 -10.88 -54.45
N PHE A 618 30.63 -11.82 -54.73
CA PHE A 618 29.41 -12.05 -53.94
C PHE A 618 29.47 -13.31 -53.06
N ASN A 619 30.63 -13.99 -52.98
CA ASN A 619 30.78 -15.23 -52.22
C ASN A 619 30.44 -15.10 -50.72
N TYR A 620 30.58 -13.90 -50.14
CA TYR A 620 30.23 -13.63 -48.75
C TYR A 620 28.72 -13.46 -48.52
N LEU A 621 27.90 -13.41 -49.58
CA LEU A 621 26.44 -13.25 -49.53
C LEU A 621 25.69 -14.58 -49.74
N ARG A 622 26.36 -15.73 -49.56
CA ARG A 622 25.70 -17.04 -49.68
C ARG A 622 24.58 -17.15 -48.65
N GLY A 623 23.36 -17.41 -49.13
CA GLY A 623 22.17 -17.50 -48.28
C GLY A 623 21.69 -16.14 -47.79
N THR A 624 21.93 -15.05 -48.54
CA THR A 624 21.38 -13.73 -48.22
C THR A 624 20.92 -13.04 -49.49
N ALA A 625 19.68 -12.56 -49.52
CA ALA A 625 19.15 -11.82 -50.65
C ALA A 625 19.78 -10.42 -50.76
N PHE A 626 19.90 -9.89 -51.97
CA PHE A 626 20.26 -8.48 -52.15
C PHE A 626 19.18 -7.57 -51.52
N SER A 627 19.61 -6.54 -50.79
CA SER A 627 18.74 -5.68 -49.97
C SER A 627 17.63 -4.96 -50.77
N TRP A 628 17.85 -4.74 -52.06
CA TRP A 628 16.87 -4.11 -52.96
C TRP A 628 15.82 -5.07 -53.55
N ILE A 629 15.98 -6.40 -53.46
CA ILE A 629 15.17 -7.36 -54.23
C ILE A 629 13.71 -7.38 -53.77
N ILE A 630 13.47 -7.53 -52.46
CA ILE A 630 12.11 -7.57 -51.90
C ILE A 630 11.36 -6.24 -52.16
N PRO A 631 11.93 -5.05 -51.86
CA PRO A 631 11.28 -3.77 -52.17
C PRO A 631 10.98 -3.55 -53.65
N VAL A 632 11.86 -4.01 -54.55
CA VAL A 632 11.66 -3.93 -55.99
C VAL A 632 10.56 -4.87 -56.46
N MET A 633 10.55 -6.11 -55.97
CA MET A 633 9.51 -7.10 -56.31
C MET A 633 8.12 -6.63 -55.88
N ASP A 634 7.98 -6.10 -54.66
CA ASP A 634 6.70 -5.56 -54.18
C ASP A 634 6.19 -4.41 -55.06
N LYS A 635 7.09 -3.56 -55.58
CA LYS A 635 6.74 -2.47 -56.51
C LYS A 635 6.44 -2.98 -57.93
N LEU A 636 7.15 -3.99 -58.43
CA LEU A 636 6.88 -4.62 -59.73
C LEU A 636 5.55 -5.39 -59.74
N ASN A 637 5.17 -5.99 -58.62
CA ASN A 637 3.91 -6.71 -58.45
C ASN A 637 2.66 -5.81 -58.50
N LYS A 638 2.81 -4.49 -58.32
CA LYS A 638 1.71 -3.50 -58.46
C LYS A 638 1.30 -3.24 -59.91
N ARG A 639 2.00 -3.83 -60.89
CA ARG A 639 1.67 -3.67 -62.30
C ARG A 639 0.45 -4.50 -62.70
N LYS A 640 -0.37 -3.96 -63.60
CA LYS A 640 -1.51 -4.67 -64.21
C LYS A 640 -1.11 -5.91 -65.02
N LYS A 641 0.10 -5.91 -65.62
CA LYS A 641 0.64 -7.04 -66.40
C LYS A 641 1.80 -7.67 -65.63
N ARG A 642 1.63 -8.91 -65.19
CA ARG A 642 2.69 -9.70 -64.55
C ARG A 642 3.80 -10.01 -65.55
N LEU A 643 5.05 -9.88 -65.08
CA LEU A 643 6.23 -10.29 -65.85
C LEU A 643 6.35 -11.82 -65.79
N ASN A 644 6.81 -12.44 -66.88
CA ASN A 644 7.22 -13.85 -66.82
C ASN A 644 8.57 -13.98 -66.08
N ALA A 645 8.95 -15.19 -65.67
CA ALA A 645 10.14 -15.44 -64.87
C ALA A 645 11.44 -14.90 -65.51
N ARG A 646 11.58 -15.03 -66.84
CA ARG A 646 12.76 -14.52 -67.57
C ARG A 646 12.81 -13.00 -67.58
N GLN A 647 11.68 -12.35 -67.86
CA GLN A 647 11.57 -10.90 -67.87
C GLN A 647 11.77 -10.29 -66.48
N LEU A 648 11.31 -10.98 -65.44
CA LEU A 648 11.56 -10.59 -64.05
C LEU A 648 13.06 -10.66 -63.74
N LEU A 649 13.72 -11.76 -64.09
CA LEU A 649 15.16 -11.94 -63.89
C LEU A 649 15.99 -10.89 -64.65
N ASP A 650 15.66 -10.59 -65.91
CA ASP A 650 16.32 -9.55 -66.71
C ASP A 650 16.17 -8.16 -66.07
N THR A 651 14.97 -7.87 -65.57
CA THR A 651 14.64 -6.60 -64.90
C THR A 651 15.41 -6.45 -63.59
N LEU A 652 15.43 -7.51 -62.75
CA LEU A 652 16.16 -7.51 -61.49
C LEU A 652 17.68 -7.50 -61.69
N THR A 653 18.19 -8.14 -62.73
CA THR A 653 19.62 -8.10 -63.10
C THR A 653 20.03 -6.67 -63.48
N PHE A 654 19.23 -5.97 -64.27
CA PHE A 654 19.47 -4.56 -64.58
C PHE A 654 19.46 -3.67 -63.35
N LEU A 655 18.44 -3.80 -62.49
CA LEU A 655 18.33 -3.00 -61.27
C LEU A 655 19.45 -3.31 -60.28
N SER A 656 19.95 -4.55 -60.26
CA SER A 656 21.14 -4.92 -59.48
C SER A 656 22.40 -4.25 -60.02
N CYS A 657 22.58 -4.14 -61.34
CA CYS A 657 23.66 -3.31 -61.92
C CYS A 657 23.56 -1.84 -61.49
N VAL A 658 22.35 -1.26 -61.47
CA VAL A 658 22.13 0.12 -60.99
C VAL A 658 22.55 0.25 -59.52
N ALA A 659 22.12 -0.67 -58.65
CA ALA A 659 22.49 -0.68 -57.24
C ALA A 659 24.01 -0.80 -57.03
N LEU A 660 24.67 -1.67 -57.79
CA LEU A 660 26.12 -1.87 -57.73
C LEU A 660 26.89 -0.61 -58.18
N ILE A 661 26.45 0.05 -59.26
CA ILE A 661 27.06 1.31 -59.70
C ILE A 661 26.88 2.40 -58.63
N GLN A 662 25.72 2.47 -57.96
CA GLN A 662 25.50 3.41 -56.84
C GLN A 662 26.43 3.16 -55.65
N GLN A 663 26.85 1.91 -55.44
CA GLN A 663 27.85 1.53 -54.42
C GLN A 663 29.30 1.65 -54.91
N LYS A 664 29.54 2.19 -56.12
CA LYS A 664 30.86 2.27 -56.75
C LYS A 664 31.50 0.89 -57.03
N TRP A 665 30.68 -0.14 -57.24
CA TRP A 665 31.15 -1.45 -57.69
C TRP A 665 31.35 -1.46 -59.21
N PHE A 666 32.29 -2.29 -59.68
CA PHE A 666 32.57 -2.47 -61.10
C PHE A 666 31.42 -3.19 -61.81
N VAL A 667 30.90 -2.56 -62.86
CA VAL A 667 29.95 -3.13 -63.82
C VAL A 667 30.44 -2.81 -65.24
N ASN A 668 30.50 -3.80 -66.14
CA ASN A 668 30.96 -3.59 -67.52
C ASN A 668 29.90 -2.85 -68.36
N PHE A 669 30.18 -1.60 -68.72
CA PHE A 669 29.25 -0.74 -69.47
C PHE A 669 28.99 -1.20 -70.91
N GLN A 670 29.96 -1.84 -71.57
CA GLN A 670 29.80 -2.35 -72.95
C GLN A 670 28.76 -3.48 -73.01
N HIS A 671 28.62 -4.26 -71.94
CA HIS A 671 27.61 -5.32 -71.84
C HIS A 671 26.29 -4.84 -71.20
N LEU A 672 26.30 -3.72 -70.48
CA LEU A 672 25.10 -3.12 -69.90
C LEU A 672 24.24 -2.39 -70.94
N GLU A 673 24.87 -1.75 -71.94
CA GLU A 673 24.20 -0.99 -73.00
C GLU A 673 23.20 -1.82 -73.83
N PRO A 674 23.53 -3.03 -74.34
CA PRO A 674 22.58 -3.90 -75.02
C PRO A 674 21.41 -4.37 -74.13
N MET A 675 21.61 -4.41 -72.81
CA MET A 675 20.55 -4.79 -71.87
C MET A 675 19.52 -3.68 -71.70
N LEU A 676 19.94 -2.42 -71.81
CA LEU A 676 19.07 -1.26 -71.70
C LEU A 676 18.06 -1.18 -72.87
N SER A 677 18.47 -1.55 -74.08
CA SER A 677 17.60 -1.56 -75.26
C SER A 677 16.62 -2.73 -75.29
N THR A 678 16.89 -3.79 -74.53
CA THR A 678 16.09 -5.03 -74.48
C THR A 678 15.29 -5.19 -73.16
N LEU A 679 15.26 -4.16 -72.32
CA LEU A 679 14.59 -4.18 -71.03
C LEU A 679 13.09 -4.48 -71.13
N PRO A 680 12.57 -5.51 -70.43
CA PRO A 680 11.14 -5.80 -70.37
C PRO A 680 10.30 -4.68 -69.75
N VAL A 681 10.93 -3.83 -68.94
CA VAL A 681 10.34 -2.66 -68.29
C VAL A 681 11.23 -1.48 -68.57
N ASN A 682 10.75 -0.50 -69.34
CA ASN A 682 11.55 0.69 -69.62
C ASN A 682 11.75 1.55 -68.36
N GLN A 683 12.79 2.39 -68.36
CA GLN A 683 13.14 3.23 -67.21
C GLN A 683 12.02 4.19 -66.81
N PHE A 684 11.18 4.66 -67.76
CA PHE A 684 10.02 5.51 -67.47
C PHE A 684 8.96 4.79 -66.63
N THR A 685 8.64 3.54 -66.97
CA THR A 685 7.69 2.71 -66.19
C THR A 685 8.25 2.42 -64.80
N MET A 686 9.56 2.17 -64.68
CA MET A 686 10.21 1.98 -63.38
C MET A 686 10.16 3.23 -62.50
N GLN A 687 10.19 4.43 -63.08
CA GLN A 687 9.99 5.68 -62.32
C GLN A 687 8.56 5.84 -61.82
N MET A 688 7.56 5.55 -62.66
CA MET A 688 6.15 5.60 -62.26
C MET A 688 5.83 4.63 -61.11
N LEU A 689 6.59 3.54 -60.99
CA LEU A 689 6.52 2.59 -59.88
C LEU A 689 7.38 2.97 -58.68
N GLU A 690 8.05 4.13 -58.73
CA GLU A 690 9.03 4.59 -57.73
C GLU A 690 10.17 3.59 -57.48
N ILE A 691 10.58 2.85 -58.51
CA ILE A 691 11.74 1.96 -58.47
C ILE A 691 13.01 2.73 -58.82
N LEU A 692 12.95 3.55 -59.88
CA LEU A 692 13.99 4.50 -60.25
C LEU A 692 13.60 5.93 -59.84
N GLY A 693 14.57 6.75 -59.48
CA GLY A 693 14.40 8.17 -59.16
C GLY A 693 14.53 9.08 -60.39
N ASN A 694 14.56 10.39 -60.14
CA ASN A 694 14.68 11.43 -61.17
C ASN A 694 16.13 11.85 -61.47
N ILE A 695 17.12 11.24 -60.79
CA ILE A 695 18.53 11.63 -60.86
C ILE A 695 19.30 10.55 -61.61
N ASP A 696 20.13 10.96 -62.57
CA ASP A 696 21.00 10.07 -63.34
C ASP A 696 22.27 9.65 -62.57
N LEU A 697 22.84 8.52 -62.96
CA LEU A 697 24.14 8.06 -62.47
C LEU A 697 25.27 8.82 -63.16
N SER A 698 25.97 9.66 -62.39
CA SER A 698 27.06 10.53 -62.87
C SER A 698 28.30 9.82 -63.42
N PHE A 699 28.36 8.48 -63.37
CA PHE A 699 29.55 7.68 -63.67
C PHE A 699 29.38 6.69 -64.85
N VAL A 700 28.31 6.82 -65.65
CA VAL A 700 27.95 5.82 -66.68
C VAL A 700 28.08 6.40 -68.11
N GLY A 701 29.29 6.79 -68.53
CA GLY A 701 29.61 7.09 -69.95
C GLY A 701 28.54 7.91 -70.73
N LYS A 702 28.30 7.56 -72.01
CA LYS A 702 27.23 8.12 -72.86
C LYS A 702 25.83 7.55 -72.53
N LEU A 703 25.67 6.73 -71.49
CA LEU A 703 24.44 6.02 -71.15
C LEU A 703 23.63 6.77 -70.09
N GLN A 704 22.38 7.10 -70.41
CA GLN A 704 21.45 7.69 -69.44
C GLN A 704 20.80 6.60 -68.59
N ILE A 705 21.36 6.35 -67.39
CA ILE A 705 20.81 5.39 -66.42
C ILE A 705 20.46 6.12 -65.12
N ARG A 706 19.22 5.96 -64.65
CA ARG A 706 18.72 6.59 -63.42
C ARG A 706 19.08 5.80 -62.17
N ARG A 707 19.24 6.52 -61.06
CA ARG A 707 19.47 5.96 -59.72
C ARG A 707 18.23 5.22 -59.22
N LEU A 708 18.41 4.24 -58.32
CA LEU A 708 17.30 3.70 -57.53
C LEU A 708 16.63 4.82 -56.72
N HIS A 709 15.31 4.72 -56.56
CA HIS A 709 14.53 5.66 -55.76
C HIS A 709 15.02 5.68 -54.31
N LYS A 710 14.96 6.84 -53.65
CA LYS A 710 15.43 7.06 -52.26
C LYS A 710 14.81 6.10 -51.22
N SER A 711 13.68 5.47 -51.55
CA SER A 711 13.01 4.48 -50.67
C SER A 711 13.54 3.06 -50.80
N ILE A 712 14.46 2.77 -51.73
CA ILE A 712 14.99 1.43 -51.97
C ILE A 712 16.42 1.36 -51.43
N PRO A 713 16.72 0.45 -50.47
CA PRO A 713 18.07 0.28 -49.98
C PRO A 713 18.94 -0.32 -51.09
N PHE A 714 20.12 0.26 -51.29
CA PHE A 714 21.03 -0.18 -52.35
C PHE A 714 22.37 -0.66 -51.81
N GLN A 715 22.61 -0.65 -50.49
CA GLN A 715 23.87 -1.11 -49.88
C GLN A 715 23.83 -2.62 -49.62
N LEU A 716 24.92 -3.32 -49.95
CA LEU A 716 25.09 -4.72 -49.61
C LEU A 716 25.35 -4.89 -48.09
N PRO A 717 24.88 -6.00 -47.48
CA PRO A 717 25.26 -6.38 -46.11
C PRO A 717 26.80 -6.42 -45.98
N GLN A 718 27.36 -5.77 -44.95
CA GLN A 718 28.80 -5.84 -44.68
C GLN A 718 29.15 -7.19 -44.04
N ALA A 719 30.24 -7.82 -44.49
CA ALA A 719 30.76 -9.04 -43.88
C ALA A 719 31.26 -8.74 -42.46
N THR A 720 30.59 -9.28 -41.43
CA THR A 720 31.14 -9.33 -40.08
C THR A 720 32.41 -10.18 -40.09
N ALA A 721 33.53 -9.58 -39.69
CA ALA A 721 34.81 -10.27 -39.51
C ALA A 721 34.70 -11.26 -38.35
N THR A 722 34.22 -12.47 -38.63
CA THR A 722 34.32 -13.63 -37.74
C THR A 722 34.05 -14.88 -38.57
N ALA A 723 35.08 -15.37 -39.25
CA ALA A 723 35.07 -16.68 -39.89
C ALA A 723 36.42 -17.36 -39.62
N THR A 724 36.39 -18.25 -38.61
CA THR A 724 37.10 -19.54 -38.56
C THR A 724 38.55 -19.59 -39.05
N ILE A 725 39.47 -19.63 -38.09
CA ILE A 725 40.81 -20.21 -38.27
C ILE A 725 40.61 -21.71 -38.53
N ALA A 726 40.90 -22.14 -39.75
CA ALA A 726 41.05 -23.54 -40.11
C ALA A 726 42.49 -23.98 -39.81
N GLU A 727 42.63 -25.10 -39.11
CA GLU A 727 43.88 -25.75 -38.73
C GLU A 727 44.77 -26.12 -39.94
N LYS A 728 46.07 -25.89 -39.81
CA LYS A 728 47.17 -26.71 -40.38
C LYS A 728 48.51 -26.35 -39.70
N PRO A 729 49.54 -27.24 -39.76
CA PRO A 729 50.16 -27.85 -38.58
C PRO A 729 51.54 -27.30 -38.20
N GLU A 730 51.94 -27.64 -36.98
CA GLU A 730 53.25 -27.56 -36.28
C GLU A 730 54.48 -27.05 -37.06
N VAL A 731 55.16 -26.06 -36.46
CA VAL A 731 56.61 -26.14 -36.20
C VAL A 731 56.89 -25.56 -34.81
N ASP A 732 57.60 -26.38 -34.02
CA ASP A 732 57.97 -26.23 -32.63
C ASP A 732 59.29 -25.44 -32.49
N ILE A 733 59.32 -24.33 -31.74
CA ILE A 733 60.55 -23.77 -31.13
C ILE A 733 60.18 -23.11 -29.76
N PRO A 734 60.93 -23.35 -28.67
CA PRO A 734 60.48 -23.12 -27.30
C PRO A 734 60.90 -21.77 -26.69
N LYS A 735 60.02 -21.24 -25.81
CA LYS A 735 60.21 -20.53 -24.51
C LYS A 735 61.40 -19.52 -24.35
N PRO A 736 61.21 -18.39 -23.64
CA PRO A 736 60.91 -18.46 -22.20
C PRO A 736 59.93 -17.42 -21.62
N THR A 737 59.22 -17.94 -20.63
CA THR A 737 58.63 -17.29 -19.45
C THR A 737 59.59 -16.34 -18.75
N GLU A 738 59.11 -15.15 -18.41
CA GLU A 738 59.45 -14.50 -17.13
C GLU A 738 58.17 -13.93 -16.51
N GLU A 739 57.91 -14.41 -15.31
CA GLU A 739 57.02 -13.84 -14.30
C GLU A 739 57.65 -12.53 -13.77
N SER A 740 56.83 -11.55 -13.42
CA SER A 740 57.01 -10.84 -12.15
C SER A 740 55.85 -9.91 -11.86
N GLU A 741 55.57 -9.84 -10.57
CA GLU A 741 54.49 -9.19 -9.89
C GLU A 741 54.65 -7.66 -9.83
N ASP A 742 53.58 -7.05 -9.33
CA ASP A 742 53.58 -5.93 -8.38
C ASP A 742 53.20 -4.49 -8.82
N VAL A 743 51.99 -4.12 -8.36
CA VAL A 743 51.73 -3.06 -7.36
C VAL A 743 51.69 -1.57 -7.81
N ASN A 744 50.47 -1.03 -7.66
CA ASN A 744 50.04 0.31 -7.22
C ASN A 744 50.32 1.58 -8.06
N GLN A 745 49.21 2.33 -8.24
CA GLN A 745 49.05 3.79 -8.02
C GLN A 745 49.86 4.74 -8.93
N ILE A 746 49.41 5.91 -9.41
CA ILE A 746 48.33 6.84 -9.08
C ILE A 746 48.28 7.87 -10.24
N GLN A 747 47.18 8.64 -10.31
CA GLN A 747 47.04 10.02 -10.83
C GLN A 747 46.66 10.35 -12.27
N ASP A 748 45.55 11.10 -12.29
CA ASP A 748 45.14 12.26 -13.09
C ASP A 748 46.14 12.85 -14.09
N VAL A 749 45.61 13.12 -15.28
CA VAL A 749 46.04 14.22 -16.14
C VAL A 749 44.79 14.99 -16.60
N VAL A 750 44.74 16.25 -16.21
CA VAL A 750 43.91 17.32 -16.80
C VAL A 750 44.82 18.10 -17.74
N GLU A 751 44.30 18.45 -18.93
CA GLU A 751 44.56 19.66 -19.76
C GLU A 751 44.21 19.33 -21.23
N ASP A 752 43.77 20.22 -22.13
CA ASP A 752 43.00 21.47 -22.15
C ASP A 752 42.81 21.83 -23.66
N TYR A 753 41.90 22.78 -23.96
CA TYR A 753 41.62 23.51 -25.23
C TYR A 753 40.93 22.72 -26.37
N GLY A 754 39.76 23.11 -26.91
CA GLY A 754 39.27 24.44 -27.33
C GLY A 754 39.23 24.42 -28.88
N GLU A 755 38.11 24.59 -29.60
CA GLU A 755 37.43 25.86 -29.84
C GLU A 755 36.12 25.73 -30.66
N ASN A 756 35.17 26.61 -30.32
CA ASN A 756 34.30 27.44 -31.17
C ASN A 756 33.18 26.85 -32.07
N THR A 757 31.92 27.08 -31.66
CA THR A 757 30.95 27.83 -32.48
C THR A 757 29.89 28.53 -31.59
N GLN A 758 29.64 29.82 -31.85
CA GLN A 758 28.79 30.71 -31.05
C GLN A 758 27.27 30.65 -31.39
N CYS A 759 26.49 31.04 -30.38
CA CYS A 759 25.18 31.74 -30.39
C CYS A 759 23.89 30.94 -30.69
N GLN A 760 23.08 30.69 -29.65
CA GLN A 760 22.01 31.61 -29.23
C GLN A 760 21.41 31.16 -27.88
N ASP A 761 21.38 32.10 -26.93
CA ASP A 761 20.89 31.92 -25.57
C ASP A 761 19.38 31.71 -25.51
N VAL A 762 18.97 30.61 -24.88
CA VAL A 762 17.69 30.50 -24.19
C VAL A 762 18.04 30.26 -22.74
N GLU A 763 17.90 31.30 -21.90
CA GLU A 763 18.04 31.17 -20.45
C GLU A 763 17.01 30.15 -19.94
N LYS A 764 17.49 28.96 -19.60
CA LYS A 764 16.74 28.03 -18.76
C LYS A 764 16.95 28.44 -17.31
N PRO A 765 15.89 28.57 -16.49
CA PRO A 765 16.07 28.80 -15.06
C PRO A 765 16.84 27.61 -14.46
N PRO A 766 17.76 27.85 -13.52
CA PRO A 766 18.48 26.77 -12.85
C PRO A 766 17.47 25.95 -12.04
N THR A 767 17.28 24.68 -12.42
CA THR A 767 16.68 23.68 -11.55
C THR A 767 17.71 23.29 -10.49
N THR A 768 17.70 24.03 -9.38
CA THR A 768 18.47 23.67 -8.19
C THR A 768 17.71 22.57 -7.44
N HIS A 769 18.19 21.33 -7.56
CA HIS A 769 17.72 20.24 -6.73
C HIS A 769 18.20 20.47 -5.30
N LEU A 770 17.26 20.54 -4.35
CA LEU A 770 17.58 20.60 -2.92
C LEU A 770 18.15 19.24 -2.48
N PRO A 771 19.32 19.20 -1.83
CA PRO A 771 19.86 17.95 -1.28
C PRO A 771 19.01 17.48 -0.11
N MET A 772 18.52 16.24 -0.19
CA MET A 772 17.91 15.52 0.93
C MET A 772 19.01 15.06 1.88
N ALA A 773 19.42 15.91 2.82
CA ALA A 773 20.25 15.49 3.94
C ALA A 773 19.77 16.15 5.23
N VAL A 774 19.09 15.35 6.05
CA VAL A 774 18.64 15.69 7.39
C VAL A 774 19.88 15.72 8.28
N ASN A 775 20.49 16.90 8.51
CA ASN A 775 21.23 17.29 9.73
C ASN A 775 22.11 18.56 9.61
N THR A 776 21.83 19.50 8.71
CA THR A 776 22.50 20.82 8.71
C THR A 776 21.51 21.97 8.82
N PHE A 777 21.90 23.04 9.53
CA PHE A 777 21.13 24.27 9.62
C PHE A 777 21.06 24.95 8.25
N TRP A 778 19.90 25.53 7.94
CA TRP A 778 19.61 26.17 6.65
C TRP A 778 20.41 27.46 6.53
N THR A 779 20.98 27.68 5.36
CA THR A 779 21.72 28.91 5.04
C THR A 779 20.75 30.07 4.78
N ALA A 780 21.22 31.32 4.96
CA ALA A 780 20.40 32.51 4.76
C ALA A 780 19.74 32.59 3.36
N PRO A 781 20.41 32.21 2.25
CA PRO A 781 19.77 32.17 0.92
C PRO A 781 18.64 31.12 0.82
N GLU A 782 18.76 29.98 1.51
CA GLU A 782 17.72 28.94 1.52
C GLU A 782 16.49 29.38 2.32
N LEU A 783 16.69 30.16 3.39
CA LEU A 783 15.61 30.78 4.15
C LEU A 783 14.89 31.88 3.37
N GLU A 784 15.59 32.65 2.52
CA GLU A 784 14.98 33.63 1.63
C GLU A 784 14.05 32.99 0.59
N ILE A 785 14.40 31.81 0.06
CA ILE A 785 13.54 31.03 -0.85
C ILE A 785 12.26 30.58 -0.13
N LEU A 786 12.37 30.12 1.12
CA LEU A 786 11.22 29.75 1.96
C LEU A 786 10.34 30.95 2.29
N HIS A 787 10.92 32.12 2.55
CA HIS A 787 10.19 33.36 2.79
C HIS A 787 9.45 33.85 1.54
N ALA A 788 10.03 33.69 0.34
CA ALA A 788 9.38 34.00 -0.93
C ALA A 788 8.17 33.08 -1.21
N PHE A 789 8.16 31.84 -0.72
CA PHE A 789 7.01 30.92 -0.83
C PHE A 789 5.89 31.21 0.18
N ASN A 790 6.15 31.96 1.25
CA ASN A 790 5.23 32.17 2.37
C ASN A 790 4.46 33.51 2.32
N THR A 791 4.66 34.31 1.28
CA THR A 791 3.90 35.56 1.07
C THR A 791 2.53 35.25 0.45
N LYS A 792 1.48 35.77 1.11
CA LYS A 792 0.05 35.53 0.88
C LYS A 792 -0.48 35.80 -0.55
N GLU A 793 0.32 36.31 -1.47
CA GLU A 793 -0.13 36.69 -2.82
C GLU A 793 -0.23 35.53 -3.81
N TYR A 794 0.50 34.43 -3.62
CA TYR A 794 0.50 33.32 -4.60
C TYR A 794 -0.77 32.44 -4.56
N ARG A 795 -1.60 32.54 -3.52
CA ARG A 795 -2.86 31.77 -3.42
C ARG A 795 -4.04 32.35 -4.21
N LYS A 796 -3.92 33.56 -4.78
CA LYS A 796 -5.05 34.21 -5.49
C LYS A 796 -5.04 34.03 -7.01
N SER A 797 -3.92 33.68 -7.65
CA SER A 797 -3.87 33.61 -9.13
C SER A 797 -4.24 32.23 -9.71
N THR A 798 -4.08 31.14 -8.95
CA THR A 798 -4.31 29.78 -9.49
C THR A 798 -5.77 29.30 -9.39
N PHE A 799 -6.63 30.01 -8.66
CA PHE A 799 -8.03 29.58 -8.43
C PHE A 799 -9.04 30.12 -9.46
N LYS A 800 -8.59 30.81 -10.53
CA LYS A 800 -9.48 31.42 -11.53
C LYS A 800 -9.34 30.86 -12.96
N GLN A 801 -8.66 29.73 -13.13
CA GLN A 801 -8.54 29.05 -14.44
C GLN A 801 -8.95 27.56 -14.43
N LEU A 802 -9.64 27.09 -13.40
CA LEU A 802 -10.16 25.72 -13.34
C LEU A 802 -11.62 25.64 -12.83
N PHE A 803 -12.46 26.57 -13.29
CA PHE A 803 -13.91 26.40 -13.43
C PHE A 803 -14.39 27.10 -14.69
#